data_AF-A0A9E0YJ62-F1
#
_entry.id   AF-A0A9E0YJ62-F1
#
_cell.length_a   1.000
_cell.length_b   1.000
_cell.length_c   1.000
_cell.angle_alpha   90.00
_cell.angle_beta   90.00
_cell.angle_gamma   90.00
#
_symmetry.space_group_name_H-M   'P 1'
#
loop_
_entity.id
_entity.type
_entity.pdbx_description
1 polymer ?
#
loop_
_entity_poly.entity_id
_entity_poly.type
_entity_poly.pdbx_seq_one_letter_code
_entity_poly.pdbx_strand_id
1 'polypeptide(L)'
;MTQAIAPQISAEPRIGFYICHCGINIAYKVRVQEVAAWMANQANIVISRDYKFMCSDPGQEMIETDIRDYGLNRVVVASCSPRLHEKTFQGVCSKAGINPYLFQMASVREQVSWVTADEDEATQKAKTLAAAAVNRVRFHRPLQTREVGVHPDTVVVGGGIAGMQAALDIAAGGKKVYLVEKDTTIGGHMLQFDKTFPTLDCAACIGTPKMVDVGQHPDIELLSYSEVESVSGYIGNYTVNVRKHPRYVREDACTGCGQCAENCPVTMASTWDAGIGTRKAIYRSFPQSVPITFCIDKKDRAPCVSACPAHANVQGYVQLIGQGKYEAALRLIMEKIPLPGVLGRVCPHPCETRCRRQEIDASVSIRELKRFVADAVDLDSLPLPEITPRQEKVAIIGSGPAGLTAAWDLALAGYQVTIFEAMEQLGGMLRYGIPDYRLPPGVLDREIAYLLKTGITAKTGQRLGREITLKSLEDEGFSAVFIGTGASGGKSPGIPGQDAEGITDAVDFLRRVNAGDMSPPGSQVAVIGGGNVALDAARAALRLGAETVTIVYRRDRGEMPAFAEEITEAEKEGIRLEVHAAPKGVITEDADVSGLECIRTRPGPPDESGRRRPEPIAGSEFSISCNSVISAIGQQVLPDWEDAGISLECDAGSRIIINPETMQTCIPQVFAAGDAVTGPATAVEAVAAGHRAADNIRQYIEDPNSLAAEETASETAKPEPGDWTPLPENIEPCARVETSELALQDRACGFDEVCTGLSAEQAAYEARRCINCGGCCECMECVKTCEANAIDHTMMPEEKEIRAGSIILATGYDLLDPTSMHQYGYGRYPNVFTSLEFERLSNATGPTGGRIMMRDANWEFTKPPESVALLHCIGSRDANYHEYCSRVCCMYALKYSHLIKEKVGHHAQVYEFYIDMRCFGKNYEEFYKRCQQEGTVFIRGKVAEITDTARSPEEEGKLVAIGEDTLLGRQVRVPVDMAVLCVAMEARSEAAEVGRIFGISQGADGFFLESHPKLGPMDTPTDGVFVAGACQSPKDIPDTVAQASGAAAKSLSLTSRGRVTISSMISHIDPDICIGCQTCIGLCPYGAIEYNARRGVSVVNEALCKGCGSCSGFCPSGAARVRHFQKKQLLAEFDGLMDAIAEVGV
;
A
#
# COMPACT_ATOMS: atom_id res chain seq x y z
N MET A 1 13.20 2.02 -56.47
CA MET A 1 13.17 1.00 -57.53
C MET A 1 14.24 -0.03 -57.21
N THR A 2 13.87 -1.15 -56.60
CA THR A 2 14.76 -2.26 -56.21
C THR A 2 14.55 -3.40 -57.20
N GLN A 3 15.60 -3.75 -57.95
CA GLN A 3 15.60 -4.96 -58.76
C GLN A 3 15.44 -6.18 -57.84
N ALA A 4 14.46 -7.02 -58.14
CA ALA A 4 14.23 -8.29 -57.46
C ALA A 4 15.44 -9.21 -57.70
N ILE A 5 16.24 -9.45 -56.65
CA ILE A 5 17.25 -10.51 -56.65
C ILE A 5 16.49 -11.84 -56.66
N ALA A 6 16.58 -12.57 -57.77
CA ALA A 6 15.98 -13.89 -57.95
C ALA A 6 16.48 -14.91 -56.91
N PRO A 7 15.68 -15.91 -56.52
CA PRO A 7 16.07 -16.91 -55.52
C PRO A 7 17.09 -17.90 -56.11
N GLN A 8 18.39 -17.62 -55.95
CA GLN A 8 19.44 -18.61 -56.18
C GLN A 8 19.44 -19.65 -55.04
N ILE A 9 18.53 -20.63 -55.09
CA ILE A 9 18.52 -21.78 -54.16
C ILE A 9 19.11 -23.05 -54.80
N SER A 10 19.43 -23.04 -56.11
CA SER A 10 19.90 -24.22 -56.84
C SER A 10 21.42 -24.38 -56.94
N ALA A 11 22.22 -23.49 -56.35
CA ALA A 11 23.69 -23.57 -56.41
C ALA A 11 24.23 -24.34 -55.20
N GLU A 12 25.20 -25.23 -55.43
CA GLU A 12 25.98 -25.90 -54.40
C GLU A 12 26.58 -24.86 -53.41
N PRO A 13 26.60 -25.13 -52.09
CA PRO A 13 27.20 -24.20 -51.13
C PRO A 13 28.67 -23.92 -51.46
N ARG A 14 29.02 -22.63 -51.50
CA ARG A 14 30.38 -22.10 -51.70
C ARG A 14 30.68 -21.17 -50.54
N ILE A 15 31.43 -21.68 -49.56
CA ILE A 15 31.58 -21.06 -48.24
C ILE A 15 32.96 -20.40 -48.14
N GLY A 16 32.98 -19.12 -47.74
CA GLY A 16 34.20 -18.47 -47.25
C GLY A 16 34.27 -18.57 -45.73
N PHE A 17 35.36 -19.16 -45.21
CA PHE A 17 35.63 -19.25 -43.79
C PHE A 17 36.70 -18.24 -43.37
N TYR A 18 36.45 -17.51 -42.29
CA TYR A 18 37.38 -16.51 -41.79
C TYR A 18 37.54 -16.64 -40.28
N ILE A 19 38.78 -16.76 -39.79
CA ILE A 19 39.07 -16.75 -38.36
C ILE A 19 39.83 -15.49 -37.93
N CYS A 20 39.35 -14.84 -36.89
CA CYS A 20 39.92 -13.61 -36.37
C CYS A 20 40.99 -13.90 -35.31
N HIS A 21 42.09 -13.15 -35.31
CA HIS A 21 43.07 -13.19 -34.20
C HIS A 21 42.60 -12.34 -33.01
N CYS A 22 41.83 -11.30 -33.29
CA CYS A 22 41.38 -10.27 -32.35
C CYS A 22 42.56 -9.67 -31.56
N GLY A 23 43.64 -9.35 -32.29
CA GLY A 23 44.94 -9.01 -31.71
C GLY A 23 45.53 -10.25 -31.05
N ILE A 24 45.55 -10.27 -29.71
CA ILE A 24 45.95 -11.44 -28.93
C ILE A 24 44.75 -12.14 -28.25
N ASN A 25 43.54 -11.57 -28.32
CA ASN A 25 42.42 -12.11 -27.53
C ASN A 25 42.02 -13.52 -27.94
N ILE A 26 42.13 -13.87 -29.23
CA ILE A 26 41.89 -15.23 -29.74
C ILE A 26 43.24 -15.93 -29.98
N ALA A 27 44.15 -15.28 -30.72
CA ALA A 27 45.41 -15.89 -31.14
C ALA A 27 46.38 -16.25 -30.00
N TYR A 28 46.19 -15.72 -28.78
CA TYR A 28 46.99 -16.12 -27.61
C TYR A 28 46.67 -17.53 -27.11
N LYS A 29 45.44 -18.01 -27.30
CA LYS A 29 44.97 -19.32 -26.83
C LYS A 29 44.55 -20.27 -27.94
N VAL A 30 44.23 -19.75 -29.11
CA VAL A 30 43.79 -20.54 -30.26
C VAL A 30 44.84 -20.39 -31.35
N ARG A 31 45.37 -21.52 -31.87
CA ARG A 31 46.25 -21.52 -33.05
C ARG A 31 45.44 -21.26 -34.31
N VAL A 32 45.07 -20.00 -34.51
CA VAL A 32 44.15 -19.56 -35.58
C VAL A 32 44.58 -19.98 -36.98
N GLN A 33 45.88 -20.02 -37.27
CA GLN A 33 46.42 -20.51 -38.54
C GLN A 33 46.17 -22.01 -38.74
N GLU A 34 46.29 -22.80 -37.66
CA GLU A 34 45.98 -24.23 -37.68
C GLU A 34 44.48 -24.45 -37.90
N VAL A 35 43.62 -23.65 -37.27
CA VAL A 35 42.17 -23.71 -37.50
C VAL A 35 41.84 -23.32 -38.94
N ALA A 36 42.47 -22.29 -39.51
CA ALA A 36 42.25 -21.89 -40.90
C ALA A 36 42.75 -22.94 -41.91
N ALA A 37 43.89 -23.60 -41.63
CA ALA A 37 44.41 -24.69 -42.46
C ALA A 37 43.50 -25.92 -42.39
N TRP A 38 43.01 -26.27 -41.20
CA TRP A 38 42.01 -27.34 -41.03
C TRP A 38 40.69 -26.99 -41.74
N MET A 39 40.22 -25.75 -41.56
CA MET A 39 39.36 -24.94 -42.45
C MET A 39 39.24 -25.43 -43.89
N ALA A 40 40.36 -25.26 -44.58
CA ALA A 40 40.45 -25.37 -46.02
C ALA A 40 40.14 -26.76 -46.57
N ASN A 41 40.24 -27.81 -45.74
CA ASN A 41 40.04 -29.20 -46.17
C ASN A 41 38.60 -29.70 -45.99
N GLN A 42 37.70 -28.89 -45.42
CA GLN A 42 36.31 -29.31 -45.21
C GLN A 42 35.44 -29.11 -46.45
N ALA A 43 34.38 -29.91 -46.55
CA ALA A 43 33.44 -29.85 -47.66
C ALA A 43 32.82 -28.45 -47.83
N ASN A 44 32.68 -28.02 -49.09
CA ASN A 44 32.12 -26.73 -49.51
C ASN A 44 32.91 -25.46 -49.12
N ILE A 45 34.05 -25.57 -48.44
CA ILE A 45 34.94 -24.44 -48.19
C ILE A 45 35.71 -24.12 -49.48
N VAL A 46 35.53 -22.91 -50.02
CA VAL A 46 36.22 -22.44 -51.23
C VAL A 46 37.45 -21.62 -50.87
N ILE A 47 37.37 -20.87 -49.77
CA ILE A 47 38.46 -20.06 -49.26
C ILE A 47 38.42 -20.08 -47.72
N SER A 48 39.59 -20.20 -47.10
CA SER A 48 39.77 -20.16 -45.65
C SER A 48 40.92 -19.22 -45.33
N ARG A 49 40.69 -18.21 -44.50
CA ARG A 49 41.71 -17.21 -44.14
C ARG A 49 41.70 -16.90 -42.66
N ASP A 50 42.86 -16.54 -42.13
CA ASP A 50 43.01 -15.88 -40.84
C ASP A 50 43.44 -14.41 -41.01
N TYR A 51 42.92 -13.52 -40.17
CA TYR A 51 43.32 -12.11 -40.17
C TYR A 51 43.26 -11.49 -38.77
N LYS A 52 44.08 -10.46 -38.55
CA LYS A 52 44.25 -9.83 -37.24
C LYS A 52 42.94 -9.30 -36.65
N PHE A 53 42.17 -8.56 -37.43
CA PHE A 53 40.92 -7.93 -37.02
C PHE A 53 39.87 -8.05 -38.12
N MET A 54 39.11 -9.15 -38.15
CA MET A 54 38.08 -9.37 -39.18
C MET A 54 37.03 -8.25 -39.23
N CYS A 55 36.73 -7.59 -38.11
CA CYS A 55 35.75 -6.51 -38.04
C CYS A 55 36.29 -5.14 -38.52
N SER A 56 37.60 -5.01 -38.75
CA SER A 56 38.21 -3.77 -39.27
C SER A 56 37.93 -3.62 -40.77
N ASP A 57 38.07 -2.41 -41.32
CA ASP A 57 37.82 -2.15 -42.75
C ASP A 57 38.59 -3.11 -43.67
N PRO A 58 39.91 -3.37 -43.48
CA PRO A 58 40.61 -4.36 -44.31
C PRO A 58 40.06 -5.78 -44.19
N GLY A 59 39.59 -6.17 -43.00
CA GLY A 59 38.97 -7.49 -42.77
C GLY A 59 37.61 -7.60 -43.46
N GLN A 60 36.81 -6.53 -43.42
CA GLN A 60 35.52 -6.47 -44.11
C GLN A 60 35.71 -6.46 -45.63
N GLU A 61 36.60 -5.62 -46.16
CA GLU A 61 36.92 -5.54 -47.60
C GLU A 61 37.45 -6.86 -48.15
N MET A 62 38.25 -7.60 -47.36
CA MET A 62 38.73 -8.93 -47.72
C MET A 62 37.56 -9.90 -47.94
N ILE A 63 36.59 -9.94 -47.02
CA ILE A 63 35.39 -10.77 -47.17
C ILE A 63 34.60 -10.32 -48.40
N GLU A 64 34.37 -9.02 -48.60
CA GLU A 64 33.62 -8.53 -49.77
C GLU A 64 34.29 -8.89 -51.10
N THR A 65 35.61 -8.78 -51.16
CA THR A 65 36.42 -9.09 -52.34
C THR A 65 36.36 -10.59 -52.63
N ASP A 66 36.59 -11.42 -51.62
CA ASP A 66 36.53 -12.88 -51.78
C ASP A 66 35.12 -13.36 -52.19
N ILE A 67 34.05 -12.73 -51.68
CA ILE A 67 32.67 -13.04 -52.11
C ILE A 67 32.52 -12.85 -53.62
N ARG A 68 33.03 -11.75 -54.16
CA ARG A 68 32.96 -11.43 -55.60
C ARG A 68 33.88 -12.32 -56.43
N ASP A 69 35.14 -12.46 -56.00
CA ASP A 69 36.19 -13.14 -56.76
C ASP A 69 35.99 -14.66 -56.83
N TYR A 70 35.56 -15.27 -55.72
CA TYR A 70 35.36 -16.72 -55.63
C TYR A 70 33.90 -17.15 -55.81
N GLY A 71 32.99 -16.20 -56.05
CA GLY A 71 31.55 -16.46 -56.19
C GLY A 71 30.99 -17.15 -54.95
N LEU A 72 31.34 -16.66 -53.76
CA LEU A 72 30.86 -17.24 -52.50
C LEU A 72 29.37 -16.95 -52.35
N ASN A 73 28.65 -17.94 -51.84
CA ASN A 73 27.21 -17.79 -51.55
C ASN A 73 26.89 -18.01 -50.08
N ARG A 74 27.89 -18.30 -49.23
CA ARG A 74 27.79 -18.42 -47.77
C ARG A 74 29.07 -17.88 -47.12
N VAL A 75 28.96 -17.34 -45.92
CA VAL A 75 30.12 -16.83 -45.15
C VAL A 75 30.06 -17.31 -43.72
N VAL A 76 31.19 -17.77 -43.20
CA VAL A 76 31.38 -18.09 -41.78
C VAL A 76 32.52 -17.26 -41.20
N VAL A 77 32.26 -16.58 -40.09
CA VAL A 77 33.31 -15.86 -39.35
C VAL A 77 33.44 -16.43 -37.94
N ALA A 78 34.58 -17.06 -37.65
CA ALA A 78 34.98 -17.48 -36.31
C ALA A 78 35.70 -16.32 -35.61
N SER A 79 35.01 -15.65 -34.67
CA SER A 79 35.58 -14.50 -33.97
C SER A 79 34.96 -14.28 -32.58
N CYS A 80 34.39 -13.11 -32.33
CA CYS A 80 33.70 -12.76 -31.09
C CYS A 80 32.25 -13.24 -31.07
N SER A 81 31.47 -12.76 -30.11
CA SER A 81 30.05 -13.08 -29.98
C SER A 81 29.22 -12.51 -31.14
N PRO A 82 28.20 -13.26 -31.63
CA PRO A 82 27.22 -12.74 -32.58
C PRO A 82 26.45 -11.53 -32.02
N ARG A 83 26.33 -11.42 -30.68
CA ARG A 83 25.72 -10.23 -30.04
C ARG A 83 26.47 -8.93 -30.34
N LEU A 84 27.75 -9.01 -30.74
CA LEU A 84 28.59 -7.84 -31.01
C LEU A 84 28.67 -7.51 -32.51
N HIS A 85 29.06 -8.48 -33.35
CA HIS A 85 29.41 -8.21 -34.75
C HIS A 85 28.63 -9.00 -35.79
N GLU A 86 27.55 -9.72 -35.42
CA GLU A 86 26.70 -10.37 -36.42
C GLU A 86 26.15 -9.36 -37.43
N LYS A 87 25.53 -8.26 -36.97
CA LYS A 87 25.02 -7.20 -37.85
C LYS A 87 26.13 -6.55 -38.70
N THR A 88 27.35 -6.46 -38.18
CA THR A 88 28.52 -5.95 -38.93
C THR A 88 28.81 -6.85 -40.13
N PHE A 89 28.98 -8.16 -39.92
CA PHE A 89 29.31 -9.10 -41.00
C PHE A 89 28.12 -9.41 -41.92
N GLN A 90 26.88 -9.36 -41.40
CA GLN A 90 25.68 -9.36 -42.24
C GLN A 90 25.66 -8.14 -43.18
N GLY A 91 26.10 -6.97 -42.69
CA GLY A 91 26.27 -5.77 -43.51
C GLY A 91 27.30 -5.96 -44.63
N VAL A 92 28.44 -6.58 -44.33
CA VAL A 92 29.47 -6.95 -45.31
C VAL A 92 28.90 -7.87 -46.39
N CYS A 93 28.18 -8.93 -45.98
CA CYS A 93 27.50 -9.85 -46.90
C CYS A 93 26.53 -9.09 -47.82
N SER A 94 25.72 -8.20 -47.25
CA SER A 94 24.75 -7.40 -48.01
C SER A 94 25.43 -6.43 -49.00
N LYS A 95 26.53 -5.78 -48.62
CA LYS A 95 27.32 -4.90 -49.51
C LYS A 95 27.98 -5.65 -50.67
N ALA A 96 28.36 -6.91 -50.43
CA ALA A 96 28.92 -7.80 -51.44
C ALA A 96 27.86 -8.47 -52.33
N GLY A 97 26.56 -8.25 -52.08
CA GLY A 97 25.46 -8.73 -52.92
C GLY A 97 24.91 -10.12 -52.53
N ILE A 98 25.30 -10.67 -51.39
CA ILE A 98 24.71 -11.91 -50.85
C ILE A 98 23.73 -11.60 -49.72
N ASN A 99 22.70 -12.43 -49.56
CA ASN A 99 21.69 -12.22 -48.52
C ASN A 99 22.32 -12.29 -47.11
N PRO A 100 22.03 -11.35 -46.19
CA PRO A 100 22.66 -11.31 -44.88
C PRO A 100 22.40 -12.56 -44.02
N TYR A 101 21.33 -13.30 -44.26
CA TYR A 101 21.02 -14.55 -43.52
C TYR A 101 21.74 -15.77 -44.11
N LEU A 102 22.63 -15.58 -45.10
CA LEU A 102 23.54 -16.59 -45.61
C LEU A 102 24.92 -16.53 -44.92
N PHE A 103 24.95 -15.83 -43.78
CA PHE A 103 26.08 -15.71 -42.86
C PHE A 103 25.85 -16.57 -41.61
N GLN A 104 26.93 -17.05 -40.99
CA GLN A 104 26.93 -17.66 -39.67
C GLN A 104 28.18 -17.23 -38.91
N MET A 105 28.04 -16.97 -37.60
CA MET A 105 29.17 -16.64 -36.74
C MET A 105 29.48 -17.79 -35.77
N ALA A 106 30.76 -18.02 -35.50
CA ALA A 106 31.22 -18.90 -34.44
C ALA A 106 31.96 -18.08 -33.38
N SER A 107 31.49 -18.11 -32.13
CA SER A 107 32.13 -17.38 -31.04
C SER A 107 33.31 -18.19 -30.49
N VAL A 108 34.51 -17.86 -30.93
CA VAL A 108 35.76 -18.51 -30.49
C VAL A 108 36.56 -17.61 -29.52
N ARG A 109 36.02 -16.45 -29.15
CA ARG A 109 36.59 -15.57 -28.13
C ARG A 109 35.94 -15.81 -26.76
N GLU A 110 34.70 -15.35 -26.60
CA GLU A 110 33.97 -15.41 -25.33
C GLU A 110 33.69 -16.85 -24.88
N GLN A 111 33.43 -17.78 -25.82
CA GLN A 111 33.11 -19.18 -25.50
C GLN A 111 34.31 -20.13 -25.55
N VAL A 112 35.49 -19.65 -25.99
CA VAL A 112 36.69 -20.47 -26.15
C VAL A 112 37.92 -19.77 -25.57
N SER A 113 38.52 -18.82 -26.27
CA SER A 113 39.85 -18.30 -25.91
C SER A 113 39.93 -17.62 -24.54
N TRP A 114 38.85 -16.98 -24.07
CA TRP A 114 38.82 -16.29 -22.77
C TRP A 114 38.54 -17.21 -21.58
N VAL A 115 37.96 -18.38 -21.81
CA VAL A 115 37.45 -19.27 -20.75
C VAL A 115 38.14 -20.64 -20.72
N THR A 116 38.94 -20.96 -21.73
CA THR A 116 39.65 -22.24 -21.83
C THR A 116 41.13 -22.02 -21.47
N ALA A 117 41.60 -22.72 -20.45
CA ALA A 117 42.95 -22.52 -19.93
C ALA A 117 44.02 -23.13 -20.85
N ASP A 118 43.76 -24.32 -21.37
CA ASP A 118 44.68 -25.06 -22.23
C ASP A 118 44.58 -24.64 -23.71
N GLU A 119 45.72 -24.55 -24.39
CA GLU A 119 45.81 -24.06 -25.78
C GLU A 119 45.39 -25.12 -26.80
N ASP A 120 45.66 -26.39 -26.52
CA ASP A 120 45.27 -27.50 -27.40
C ASP A 120 43.76 -27.71 -27.32
N GLU A 121 43.21 -27.73 -26.10
CA GLU A 121 41.77 -27.79 -25.85
C GLU A 121 41.05 -26.58 -26.51
N ALA A 122 41.58 -25.37 -26.34
CA ALA A 122 41.01 -24.18 -26.96
C ALA A 122 41.04 -24.27 -28.49
N THR A 123 42.12 -24.78 -29.09
CA THR A 123 42.24 -24.93 -30.54
C THR A 123 41.30 -26.01 -31.08
N GLN A 124 41.20 -27.17 -30.40
CA GLN A 124 40.25 -28.24 -30.74
C GLN A 124 38.80 -27.75 -30.62
N LYS A 125 38.47 -27.02 -29.56
CA LYS A 125 37.13 -26.44 -29.36
C LYS A 125 36.81 -25.38 -30.41
N ALA A 126 37.78 -24.54 -30.81
CA ALA A 126 37.61 -23.58 -31.89
C ALA A 126 37.33 -24.25 -33.24
N LYS A 127 38.05 -25.34 -33.57
CA LYS A 127 37.77 -26.19 -34.75
C LYS A 127 36.36 -26.75 -34.70
N THR A 128 35.96 -27.30 -33.55
CA THR A 128 34.64 -27.90 -33.34
C THR A 128 33.51 -26.88 -33.55
N LEU A 129 33.60 -25.69 -32.95
CA LEU A 129 32.59 -24.63 -33.15
C LEU A 129 32.58 -24.09 -34.58
N ALA A 130 33.74 -23.97 -35.22
CA ALA A 130 33.85 -23.58 -36.63
C ALA A 130 33.15 -24.60 -37.55
N ALA A 131 33.37 -25.90 -37.32
CA ALA A 131 32.74 -26.97 -38.08
C ALA A 131 31.22 -27.00 -37.89
N ALA A 132 30.73 -26.83 -36.65
CA ALA A 132 29.30 -26.70 -36.37
C ALA A 132 28.66 -25.54 -37.17
N ALA A 133 29.31 -24.36 -37.15
CA ALA A 133 28.86 -23.19 -37.90
C ALA A 133 28.85 -23.41 -39.42
N VAL A 134 29.89 -24.03 -39.98
CA VAL A 134 29.99 -24.37 -41.41
C VAL A 134 28.90 -25.37 -41.81
N ASN A 135 28.67 -26.41 -41.02
CA ASN A 135 27.65 -27.40 -41.34
C ASN A 135 26.23 -26.80 -41.30
N ARG A 136 25.97 -25.90 -40.35
CA ARG A 136 24.70 -25.17 -40.27
C ARG A 136 24.47 -24.24 -41.46
N VAL A 137 25.47 -23.44 -41.84
CA VAL A 137 25.33 -22.40 -42.88
C VAL A 137 25.01 -23.00 -44.26
N ARG A 138 25.39 -24.26 -44.52
CA ARG A 138 25.01 -25.01 -45.74
C ARG A 138 23.51 -25.05 -45.96
N PHE A 139 22.73 -25.10 -44.87
CA PHE A 139 21.27 -25.16 -44.91
C PHE A 139 20.59 -23.81 -44.67
N HIS A 140 21.36 -22.72 -44.55
CA HIS A 140 20.78 -21.38 -44.50
C HIS A 140 20.07 -21.07 -45.82
N ARG A 141 18.94 -20.38 -45.68
CA ARG A 141 18.12 -19.89 -46.78
C ARG A 141 18.10 -18.37 -46.75
N PRO A 142 18.04 -17.69 -47.90
CA PRO A 142 17.88 -16.25 -47.92
C PRO A 142 16.56 -15.88 -47.24
N LEU A 143 16.60 -14.92 -46.31
CA LEU A 143 15.39 -14.35 -45.70
C LEU A 143 15.19 -12.91 -46.15
N GLN A 144 13.94 -12.49 -46.31
CA GLN A 144 13.60 -11.13 -46.68
C GLN A 144 13.57 -10.22 -45.46
N THR A 145 14.61 -9.38 -45.37
CA THR A 145 14.53 -7.94 -45.12
C THR A 145 13.13 -7.36 -44.89
N ARG A 146 12.61 -7.21 -43.66
CA ARG A 146 11.33 -6.53 -43.44
C ARG A 146 11.52 -5.16 -42.83
N GLU A 147 10.86 -4.18 -43.44
CA GLU A 147 10.76 -2.82 -42.92
C GLU A 147 9.38 -2.58 -42.33
N VAL A 148 9.34 -2.00 -41.16
CA VAL A 148 8.12 -1.53 -40.50
C VAL A 148 8.23 -0.02 -40.28
N GLY A 149 7.09 0.67 -40.29
CA GLY A 149 7.04 2.10 -39.95
C GLY A 149 7.41 2.33 -38.48
N VAL A 150 7.89 3.53 -38.18
CA VAL A 150 8.18 3.99 -36.82
C VAL A 150 7.15 5.05 -36.43
N HIS A 151 6.42 4.78 -35.35
CA HIS A 151 5.57 5.77 -34.70
C HIS A 151 6.43 6.93 -34.17
N PRO A 152 6.04 8.19 -34.39
CA PRO A 152 6.93 9.32 -34.10
C PRO A 152 7.15 9.59 -32.62
N ASP A 153 6.17 9.23 -31.78
CA ASP A 153 6.16 9.58 -30.36
C ASP A 153 7.08 8.69 -29.54
N THR A 154 7.60 9.21 -28.42
CA THR A 154 8.43 8.45 -27.46
C THR A 154 7.76 8.40 -26.09
N VAL A 155 7.95 7.29 -25.35
CA VAL A 155 7.63 7.24 -23.92
C VAL A 155 8.92 7.32 -23.11
N VAL A 156 8.96 8.19 -22.10
CA VAL A 156 10.04 8.27 -21.12
C VAL A 156 9.47 7.88 -19.76
N VAL A 157 10.12 6.96 -19.06
CA VAL A 157 9.63 6.40 -17.78
C VAL A 157 10.59 6.79 -16.66
N GLY A 158 10.11 7.60 -15.72
CA GLY A 158 10.88 8.22 -14.64
C GLY A 158 11.20 9.68 -14.95
N GLY A 159 10.63 10.59 -14.16
CA GLY A 159 10.76 12.05 -14.25
C GLY A 159 11.89 12.63 -13.41
N GLY A 160 12.94 11.85 -13.10
CA GLY A 160 14.19 12.39 -12.58
C GLY A 160 14.93 13.25 -13.62
N ILE A 161 16.10 13.80 -13.25
CA ILE A 161 16.90 14.63 -14.17
C ILE A 161 17.20 13.95 -15.52
N ALA A 162 17.38 12.63 -15.53
CA ALA A 162 17.56 11.85 -16.75
C ALA A 162 16.34 11.91 -17.67
N GLY A 163 15.15 11.59 -17.15
CA GLY A 163 13.94 11.56 -17.96
C GLY A 163 13.48 12.95 -18.38
N MET A 164 13.60 13.95 -17.50
CA MET A 164 13.33 15.34 -17.85
C MET A 164 14.22 15.81 -18.99
N GLN A 165 15.53 15.54 -18.92
CA GLN A 165 16.45 15.91 -20.01
C GLN A 165 16.11 15.18 -21.31
N ALA A 166 15.85 13.88 -21.25
CA ALA A 166 15.50 13.10 -22.44
C ALA A 166 14.21 13.60 -23.10
N ALA A 167 13.18 13.91 -22.29
CA ALA A 167 11.92 14.46 -22.77
C ALA A 167 12.11 15.83 -23.43
N LEU A 168 12.86 16.74 -22.79
CA LEU A 168 13.17 18.07 -23.35
C LEU A 168 13.92 17.96 -24.68
N ASP A 169 14.92 17.08 -24.79
CA ASP A 169 15.70 16.92 -26.02
C ASP A 169 14.86 16.32 -27.17
N ILE A 170 13.96 15.37 -26.86
CA ILE A 170 13.03 14.79 -27.85
C ILE A 170 12.03 15.85 -28.32
N ALA A 171 11.47 16.62 -27.38
CA ALA A 171 10.52 17.68 -27.66
C ALA A 171 11.14 18.83 -28.45
N ALA A 172 12.39 19.21 -28.14
CA ALA A 172 13.18 20.15 -28.94
C ALA A 172 13.46 19.63 -30.36
N GLY A 173 13.49 18.30 -30.55
CA GLY A 173 13.50 17.63 -31.85
C GLY A 173 12.16 17.68 -32.61
N GLY A 174 11.14 18.35 -32.07
CA GLY A 174 9.80 18.50 -32.65
C GLY A 174 8.99 17.20 -32.63
N LYS A 175 9.18 16.36 -31.62
CA LYS A 175 8.48 15.08 -31.44
C LYS A 175 7.73 15.06 -30.13
N LYS A 176 6.52 14.48 -30.16
CA LYS A 176 5.72 14.28 -28.96
C LYS A 176 6.38 13.25 -28.04
N VAL A 177 6.38 13.53 -26.75
CA VAL A 177 6.88 12.63 -25.71
C VAL A 177 5.89 12.54 -24.57
N TYR A 178 5.67 11.32 -24.09
CA TYR A 178 4.91 11.05 -22.88
C TYR A 178 5.91 10.80 -21.75
N LEU A 179 5.91 11.63 -20.72
CA LEU A 179 6.77 11.45 -19.55
C LEU A 179 5.94 10.88 -18.40
N VAL A 180 6.17 9.60 -18.09
CA VAL A 180 5.47 8.88 -17.01
C VAL A 180 6.30 8.97 -15.73
N GLU A 181 5.74 9.54 -14.67
CA GLU A 181 6.37 9.68 -13.35
C GLU A 181 5.48 9.05 -12.28
N LYS A 182 6.07 8.12 -11.52
CA LYS A 182 5.42 7.36 -10.45
C LYS A 182 5.03 8.26 -9.29
N ASP A 183 5.91 9.18 -8.90
CA ASP A 183 5.65 10.11 -7.83
C ASP A 183 4.68 11.22 -8.24
N THR A 184 4.14 11.92 -7.25
CA THR A 184 3.25 13.06 -7.47
C THR A 184 3.95 14.26 -8.14
N THR A 185 5.27 14.20 -8.33
CA THR A 185 6.06 15.26 -8.95
C THR A 185 7.30 14.70 -9.65
N ILE A 186 7.72 15.39 -10.73
CA ILE A 186 9.03 15.17 -11.36
C ILE A 186 10.16 15.83 -10.56
N GLY A 187 11.41 15.50 -10.87
CA GLY A 187 12.62 16.01 -10.23
C GLY A 187 13.54 14.90 -9.72
N GLY A 188 12.95 13.87 -9.11
CA GLY A 188 13.66 12.78 -8.46
C GLY A 188 14.65 13.25 -7.39
N HIS A 189 15.62 12.41 -7.03
CA HIS A 189 16.58 12.68 -5.96
C HIS A 189 17.35 14.00 -6.11
N MET A 190 17.63 14.45 -7.34
CA MET A 190 18.37 15.69 -7.57
C MET A 190 17.70 16.88 -6.88
N LEU A 191 16.36 16.95 -6.88
CA LEU A 191 15.61 18.05 -6.29
C LEU A 191 15.46 17.94 -4.77
N GLN A 192 15.83 16.80 -4.18
CA GLN A 192 15.97 16.65 -2.73
C GLN A 192 17.31 17.24 -2.23
N PHE A 193 18.31 17.37 -3.10
CA PHE A 193 19.63 17.89 -2.72
C PHE A 193 19.61 19.39 -2.47
N ASP A 194 20.49 19.86 -1.59
CA ASP A 194 20.70 21.29 -1.36
C ASP A 194 21.53 21.92 -2.48
N LYS A 195 22.78 21.45 -2.62
CA LYS A 195 23.72 21.87 -3.67
C LYS A 195 24.21 20.67 -4.46
N THR A 196 24.83 20.92 -5.61
CA THR A 196 25.42 19.90 -6.47
C THR A 196 26.93 20.08 -6.58
N PHE A 197 27.70 19.00 -6.48
CA PHE A 197 29.15 19.07 -6.68
C PHE A 197 29.50 19.08 -8.18
N PRO A 198 30.67 19.60 -8.58
CA PRO A 198 31.69 20.27 -7.76
C PRO A 198 31.47 21.79 -7.69
N THR A 199 30.49 22.33 -8.42
CA THR A 199 30.28 23.77 -8.56
C THR A 199 29.62 24.40 -7.34
N LEU A 200 28.94 23.59 -6.52
CA LEU A 200 28.10 24.03 -5.42
C LEU A 200 26.92 24.90 -5.89
N ASP A 201 26.43 24.65 -7.11
CA ASP A 201 25.18 25.24 -7.55
C ASP A 201 24.02 24.65 -6.76
N CYS A 202 23.06 25.49 -6.39
CA CYS A 202 21.81 25.04 -5.78
C CYS A 202 21.08 24.09 -6.76
N ALA A 203 20.73 22.89 -6.29
CA ALA A 203 20.12 21.87 -7.12
C ALA A 203 18.77 22.34 -7.68
N ALA A 204 17.99 23.06 -6.86
CA ALA A 204 16.73 23.64 -7.27
C ALA A 204 16.91 24.75 -8.33
N CYS A 205 17.99 25.55 -8.28
CA CYS A 205 18.23 26.61 -9.26
C CYS A 205 18.45 26.09 -10.68
N ILE A 206 19.03 24.88 -10.81
CA ILE A 206 19.27 24.24 -12.11
C ILE A 206 18.18 23.23 -12.49
N GLY A 207 17.52 22.61 -11.50
CA GLY A 207 16.49 21.60 -11.69
C GLY A 207 15.10 22.19 -11.95
N THR A 208 14.68 23.19 -11.17
CA THR A 208 13.33 23.77 -11.26
C THR A 208 13.02 24.37 -12.64
N PRO A 209 13.93 25.09 -13.32
CA PRO A 209 13.68 25.56 -14.68
C PRO A 209 13.34 24.40 -15.64
N LYS A 210 14.07 23.28 -15.55
CA LYS A 210 13.77 22.08 -16.37
C LYS A 210 12.42 21.46 -16.02
N MET A 211 12.05 21.45 -14.75
CA MET A 211 10.73 20.97 -14.33
C MET A 211 9.61 21.83 -14.92
N VAL A 212 9.77 23.16 -14.88
CA VAL A 212 8.81 24.12 -15.46
C VAL A 212 8.74 23.94 -16.97
N ASP A 213 9.88 23.84 -17.65
CA ASP A 213 9.94 23.60 -19.09
C ASP A 213 9.19 22.31 -19.44
N VAL A 214 9.45 21.21 -18.73
CA VAL A 214 8.74 19.93 -18.92
C VAL A 214 7.23 20.06 -18.69
N GLY A 215 6.81 20.73 -17.63
CA GLY A 215 5.39 20.88 -17.27
C GLY A 215 4.59 21.81 -18.20
N GLN A 216 5.27 22.68 -18.96
CA GLN A 216 4.62 23.66 -19.85
C GLN A 216 4.85 23.39 -21.34
N HIS A 217 5.73 22.44 -21.70
CA HIS A 217 6.07 22.19 -23.09
C HIS A 217 4.90 21.55 -23.85
N PRO A 218 4.48 22.09 -25.02
CA PRO A 218 3.31 21.59 -25.76
C PRO A 218 3.47 20.17 -26.30
N ASP A 219 4.69 19.76 -26.62
CA ASP A 219 5.00 18.40 -27.09
C ASP A 219 5.30 17.40 -25.96
N ILE A 220 5.29 17.82 -24.69
CA ILE A 220 5.50 16.92 -23.55
C ILE A 220 4.17 16.72 -22.84
N GLU A 221 3.70 15.48 -22.84
CA GLU A 221 2.55 15.07 -22.05
C GLU A 221 3.03 14.45 -20.73
N LEU A 222 3.00 15.24 -19.65
CA LEU A 222 3.40 14.81 -18.32
C LEU A 222 2.28 13.98 -17.66
N LEU A 223 2.56 12.70 -17.44
CA LEU A 223 1.72 11.76 -16.71
C LEU A 223 2.35 11.52 -15.34
N SER A 224 2.17 12.48 -14.45
CA SER A 224 2.63 12.39 -13.06
C SER A 224 1.65 11.58 -12.20
N TYR A 225 2.14 11.01 -11.10
CA TYR A 225 1.41 10.04 -10.29
C TYR A 225 0.82 8.90 -11.14
N SER A 226 1.64 8.36 -12.04
CA SER A 226 1.25 7.35 -13.02
C SER A 226 2.34 6.29 -13.18
N GLU A 227 1.95 5.04 -13.38
CA GLU A 227 2.87 3.91 -13.56
C GLU A 227 2.56 3.15 -14.86
N VAL A 228 3.58 2.53 -15.45
CA VAL A 228 3.40 1.67 -16.63
C VAL A 228 3.05 0.27 -16.15
N GLU A 229 1.87 -0.23 -16.51
CA GLU A 229 1.42 -1.58 -16.11
C GLU A 229 1.86 -2.66 -17.10
N SER A 230 1.83 -2.36 -18.39
CA SER A 230 2.24 -3.32 -19.42
C SER A 230 2.76 -2.66 -20.68
N VAL A 231 3.68 -3.34 -21.35
CA VAL A 231 4.20 -2.97 -22.67
C VAL A 231 4.07 -4.13 -23.61
N SER A 232 3.52 -3.87 -24.79
CA SER A 232 3.45 -4.83 -25.89
C SER A 232 3.95 -4.19 -27.19
N GLY A 233 4.20 -5.00 -28.21
CA GLY A 233 4.66 -4.53 -29.51
C GLY A 233 6.16 -4.74 -29.76
N TYR A 234 6.73 -3.90 -30.62
CA TYR A 234 8.11 -4.03 -31.11
C TYR A 234 8.70 -2.68 -31.50
N ILE A 235 10.00 -2.66 -31.80
CA ILE A 235 10.70 -1.44 -32.25
C ILE A 235 9.89 -0.67 -33.30
N GLY A 236 9.62 0.60 -33.00
CA GLY A 236 8.81 1.49 -33.84
C GLY A 236 7.31 1.43 -33.60
N ASN A 237 6.77 0.43 -32.91
CA ASN A 237 5.33 0.24 -32.70
C ASN A 237 5.06 -0.43 -31.33
N TYR A 238 5.32 0.29 -30.25
CA TYR A 238 4.99 -0.09 -28.89
C TYR A 238 3.59 0.40 -28.51
N THR A 239 2.88 -0.42 -27.74
CA THR A 239 1.66 -0.05 -27.03
C THR A 239 1.95 -0.17 -25.54
N VAL A 240 1.86 0.96 -24.84
CA VAL A 240 2.18 1.13 -23.42
C VAL A 240 0.90 1.46 -22.68
N ASN A 241 0.51 0.60 -21.73
CA ASN A 241 -0.64 0.86 -20.86
C ASN A 241 -0.13 1.53 -19.58
N VAL A 242 -0.65 2.72 -19.31
CA VAL A 242 -0.30 3.54 -18.16
C VAL A 242 -1.51 3.65 -17.25
N ARG A 243 -1.33 3.36 -15.96
CA ARG A 243 -2.33 3.63 -14.93
C ARG A 243 -2.00 4.94 -14.25
N LYS A 244 -2.92 5.89 -14.34
CA LYS A 244 -2.87 7.15 -13.60
C LYS A 244 -3.59 6.97 -12.27
N HIS A 245 -2.87 7.17 -11.17
CA HIS A 245 -3.44 7.07 -9.84
C HIS A 245 -4.31 8.30 -9.53
N PRO A 246 -5.43 8.13 -8.79
CA PRO A 246 -6.29 9.24 -8.44
C PRO A 246 -5.56 10.14 -7.41
N ARG A 247 -5.30 11.39 -7.79
CA ARG A 247 -4.77 12.39 -6.85
C ARG A 247 -5.80 12.81 -5.80
N TYR A 248 -7.07 12.54 -6.06
CA TYR A 248 -8.24 13.10 -5.36
C TYR A 248 -8.28 14.63 -5.37
N VAL A 249 -7.49 15.25 -6.24
CA VAL A 249 -7.41 16.70 -6.48
C VAL A 249 -7.30 16.93 -7.98
N ARG A 250 -8.23 17.71 -8.53
CA ARG A 250 -8.33 18.01 -9.95
C ARG A 250 -7.23 18.99 -10.33
N GLU A 251 -6.32 18.55 -11.20
CA GLU A 251 -5.11 19.30 -11.58
C GLU A 251 -5.44 20.61 -12.32
N ASP A 252 -6.54 20.64 -13.08
CA ASP A 252 -7.01 21.80 -13.84
C ASP A 252 -7.70 22.86 -12.97
N ALA A 253 -8.24 22.47 -11.81
CA ALA A 253 -8.92 23.37 -10.88
C ALA A 253 -8.04 23.80 -9.69
N CYS A 254 -7.04 23.00 -9.31
CA CYS A 254 -6.21 23.25 -8.15
C CYS A 254 -5.28 24.46 -8.37
N THR A 255 -5.35 25.44 -7.46
CA THR A 255 -4.47 26.63 -7.49
C THR A 255 -3.13 26.44 -6.76
N GLY A 256 -2.98 25.35 -6.01
CA GLY A 256 -1.77 25.06 -5.24
C GLY A 256 -1.56 25.96 -4.00
N CYS A 257 -2.62 26.57 -3.46
CA CYS A 257 -2.55 27.55 -2.37
C CYS A 257 -2.12 26.98 -1.00
N GLY A 258 -2.41 25.70 -0.71
CA GLY A 258 -1.99 25.01 0.52
C GLY A 258 -2.94 25.07 1.72
N GLN A 259 -4.04 25.82 1.67
CA GLN A 259 -5.02 25.93 2.77
C GLN A 259 -5.58 24.56 3.21
N CYS A 260 -5.72 23.62 2.27
CA CYS A 260 -6.20 22.27 2.54
C CYS A 260 -5.22 21.45 3.43
N ALA A 261 -3.91 21.65 3.27
CA ALA A 261 -2.90 21.00 4.09
C ALA A 261 -2.85 21.62 5.50
N GLU A 262 -2.97 22.95 5.62
CA GLU A 262 -3.04 23.63 6.92
C GLU A 262 -4.17 23.11 7.80
N ASN A 263 -5.33 22.80 7.19
CA ASN A 263 -6.50 22.30 7.90
C ASN A 263 -6.51 20.78 8.12
N CYS A 264 -5.64 20.03 7.46
CA CYS A 264 -5.57 18.58 7.55
C CYS A 264 -5.18 18.12 8.96
N PRO A 265 -6.01 17.28 9.62
CA PRO A 265 -5.72 16.87 10.98
C PRO A 265 -4.62 15.80 11.07
N VAL A 266 -4.45 15.03 9.99
CA VAL A 266 -3.49 13.93 9.89
C VAL A 266 -2.08 14.44 9.62
N THR A 267 -1.12 13.95 10.40
CA THR A 267 0.33 14.15 10.21
C THR A 267 1.00 12.79 9.98
N MET A 268 1.91 12.72 9.01
CA MET A 268 2.64 11.51 8.60
C MET A 268 4.11 11.83 8.34
N ALA A 269 4.97 10.81 8.30
CA ALA A 269 6.37 10.98 7.90
C ALA A 269 6.45 11.42 6.42
N SER A 270 7.34 12.38 6.13
CA SER A 270 7.58 12.87 4.77
C SER A 270 8.59 11.98 4.07
N THR A 271 8.15 11.24 3.04
CA THR A 271 9.04 10.45 2.19
C THR A 271 10.02 11.34 1.41
N TRP A 272 9.58 12.54 1.01
CA TRP A 272 10.44 13.53 0.36
C TRP A 272 11.57 14.02 1.28
N ASP A 273 11.30 14.11 2.58
CA ASP A 273 12.31 14.46 3.58
C ASP A 273 12.96 13.22 4.21
N ALA A 274 13.00 12.08 3.51
CA ALA A 274 13.65 10.85 3.97
C ALA A 274 13.21 10.41 5.38
N GLY A 275 11.95 10.64 5.74
CA GLY A 275 11.38 10.25 7.03
C GLY A 275 11.77 11.13 8.22
N ILE A 276 12.70 12.08 8.06
CA ILE A 276 13.13 12.98 9.15
C ILE A 276 12.22 14.20 9.33
N GLY A 277 11.43 14.54 8.32
CA GLY A 277 10.39 15.56 8.35
C GLY A 277 8.99 14.97 8.41
N THR A 278 7.99 15.82 8.64
CA THR A 278 6.58 15.43 8.60
C THR A 278 5.82 16.15 7.49
N ARG A 279 4.73 15.53 7.02
CA ARG A 279 3.79 16.10 6.05
C ARG A 279 2.35 15.81 6.48
N LYS A 280 1.41 16.36 5.74
CA LYS A 280 -0.03 16.11 5.89
C LYS A 280 -0.50 15.00 4.96
N ALA A 281 -1.72 14.47 5.17
CA ALA A 281 -2.31 13.47 4.28
C ALA A 281 -2.66 14.04 2.91
N ILE A 282 -3.22 15.26 2.86
CA ILE A 282 -3.24 16.07 1.64
C ILE A 282 -1.94 16.89 1.58
N TYR A 283 -1.14 16.68 0.55
CA TYR A 283 0.21 17.23 0.50
C TYR A 283 0.65 17.58 -0.92
N ARG A 284 1.73 18.36 -0.95
CA ARG A 284 2.57 18.58 -2.12
C ARG A 284 3.99 18.19 -1.71
N SER A 285 4.70 17.41 -2.51
CA SER A 285 5.98 16.81 -2.10
C SER A 285 7.01 17.85 -1.66
N PHE A 286 7.06 19.00 -2.33
CA PHE A 286 7.87 20.15 -1.94
C PHE A 286 7.32 21.45 -2.57
N PRO A 287 7.78 22.65 -2.17
CA PRO A 287 7.16 23.90 -2.62
C PRO A 287 7.20 24.14 -4.13
N GLN A 288 8.26 23.70 -4.82
CA GLN A 288 8.47 23.91 -6.26
C GLN A 288 8.09 22.69 -7.10
N SER A 289 7.25 21.79 -6.56
CA SER A 289 6.85 20.58 -7.29
C SER A 289 6.15 20.90 -8.60
N VAL A 290 6.39 20.07 -9.62
CA VAL A 290 5.68 20.10 -10.90
C VAL A 290 5.00 18.73 -11.11
N PRO A 291 3.69 18.69 -11.39
CA PRO A 291 2.76 19.83 -11.44
C PRO A 291 2.58 20.53 -10.07
N ILE A 292 2.17 21.81 -10.11
CA ILE A 292 1.89 22.60 -8.90
C ILE A 292 0.49 22.25 -8.39
N THR A 293 0.32 21.00 -7.95
CA THR A 293 -0.95 20.46 -7.47
C THR A 293 -0.76 19.66 -6.19
N PHE A 294 -1.85 19.45 -5.46
CA PHE A 294 -1.86 18.60 -4.27
C PHE A 294 -2.26 17.17 -4.62
N CYS A 295 -2.00 16.25 -3.71
CA CYS A 295 -2.46 14.86 -3.76
C CYS A 295 -2.93 14.46 -2.36
N ILE A 296 -3.93 13.60 -2.28
CA ILE A 296 -4.35 12.98 -1.02
C ILE A 296 -3.76 11.57 -0.95
N ASP A 297 -2.96 11.31 0.08
CA ASP A 297 -2.54 9.95 0.43
C ASP A 297 -3.72 9.24 1.09
N LYS A 298 -4.49 8.52 0.29
CA LYS A 298 -5.72 7.82 0.69
C LYS A 298 -5.53 6.33 0.52
N LYS A 299 -5.74 5.61 1.62
CA LYS A 299 -5.68 4.15 1.73
C LYS A 299 -7.06 3.59 2.08
N ASP A 300 -7.15 2.29 2.32
CA ASP A 300 -8.39 1.71 2.80
C ASP A 300 -8.79 2.31 4.15
N ARG A 301 -10.10 2.38 4.40
CA ARG A 301 -10.62 2.91 5.67
C ARG A 301 -10.02 2.16 6.85
N ALA A 302 -9.69 2.91 7.89
CA ALA A 302 -9.06 2.34 9.08
C ALA A 302 -9.95 1.23 9.70
N PRO A 303 -9.35 0.14 10.23
CA PRO A 303 -10.10 -0.98 10.79
C PRO A 303 -11.10 -0.59 11.89
N CYS A 304 -10.82 0.47 12.65
CA CYS A 304 -11.73 0.99 13.67
C CYS A 304 -13.03 1.57 13.10
N VAL A 305 -13.06 2.00 11.84
CA VAL A 305 -14.27 2.45 11.12
C VAL A 305 -15.10 1.24 10.71
N SER A 306 -14.46 0.24 10.10
CA SER A 306 -15.16 -0.99 9.66
C SER A 306 -15.67 -1.83 10.83
N ALA A 307 -15.00 -1.76 11.99
CA ALA A 307 -15.42 -2.45 13.22
C ALA A 307 -16.55 -1.75 13.98
N CYS A 308 -16.84 -0.48 13.69
CA CYS A 308 -17.98 0.22 14.25
C CYS A 308 -19.24 -0.19 13.48
N PRO A 309 -20.28 -0.76 14.12
CA PRO A 309 -21.52 -1.14 13.43
C PRO A 309 -22.18 0.04 12.68
N ALA A 310 -22.11 1.24 13.25
CA ALA A 310 -22.60 2.47 12.60
C ALA A 310 -21.65 3.05 11.55
N HIS A 311 -20.48 2.44 11.33
CA HIS A 311 -19.42 2.93 10.43
C HIS A 311 -18.99 4.39 10.67
N ALA A 312 -18.97 4.81 11.94
CA ALA A 312 -18.52 6.15 12.32
C ALA A 312 -17.05 6.39 11.93
N ASN A 313 -16.72 7.62 11.51
CA ASN A 313 -15.36 7.99 11.09
C ASN A 313 -14.41 8.16 12.30
N VAL A 314 -14.05 7.02 12.90
CA VAL A 314 -13.22 6.95 14.10
C VAL A 314 -11.88 7.65 13.95
N GLN A 315 -11.12 7.34 12.89
CA GLN A 315 -9.82 7.98 12.68
C GLN A 315 -9.99 9.50 12.55
N GLY A 316 -11.01 9.96 11.83
CA GLY A 316 -11.25 11.38 11.61
C GLY A 316 -11.50 12.16 12.89
N TYR A 317 -12.44 11.73 13.72
CA TYR A 317 -12.72 12.48 14.95
C TYR A 317 -11.59 12.36 15.97
N VAL A 318 -10.88 11.23 16.04
CA VAL A 318 -9.69 11.09 16.89
C VAL A 318 -8.61 12.10 16.48
N GLN A 319 -8.34 12.26 15.19
CA GLN A 319 -7.34 13.23 14.72
C GLN A 319 -7.77 14.69 14.98
N LEU A 320 -9.06 15.01 14.84
CA LEU A 320 -9.59 16.34 15.17
C LEU A 320 -9.47 16.65 16.66
N ILE A 321 -9.69 15.66 17.54
CA ILE A 321 -9.50 15.79 19.00
C ILE A 321 -8.03 16.08 19.34
N GLY A 322 -7.10 15.36 18.71
CA GLY A 322 -5.66 15.57 18.94
C GLY A 322 -5.17 16.98 18.58
N GLN A 323 -5.94 17.71 17.76
CA GLN A 323 -5.69 19.10 17.36
C GLN A 323 -6.54 20.13 18.14
N GLY A 324 -7.40 19.70 19.07
CA GLY A 324 -8.30 20.61 19.79
C GLY A 324 -9.51 21.09 18.99
N LYS A 325 -9.80 20.50 17.82
CA LYS A 325 -10.95 20.88 16.96
C LYS A 325 -12.23 20.15 17.40
N TYR A 326 -12.67 20.38 18.64
CA TYR A 326 -13.74 19.58 19.27
C TYR A 326 -15.11 19.72 18.58
N GLU A 327 -15.51 20.92 18.15
CA GLU A 327 -16.78 21.10 17.42
C GLU A 327 -16.81 20.31 16.10
N ALA A 328 -15.71 20.34 15.34
CA ALA A 328 -15.58 19.59 14.10
C ALA A 328 -15.59 18.08 14.36
N ALA A 329 -14.91 17.63 15.43
CA ALA A 329 -14.94 16.24 15.86
C ALA A 329 -16.36 15.79 16.23
N LEU A 330 -17.11 16.61 16.98
CA LEU A 330 -18.48 16.28 17.37
C LEU A 330 -19.41 16.19 16.17
N ARG A 331 -19.36 17.17 15.24
CA ARG A 331 -20.14 17.12 13.99
C ARG A 331 -19.85 15.84 13.19
N LEU A 332 -18.58 15.47 13.07
CA LEU A 332 -18.16 14.26 12.35
C LEU A 332 -18.66 12.98 13.05
N ILE A 333 -18.70 12.95 14.38
CA ILE A 333 -19.31 11.83 15.13
C ILE A 333 -20.81 11.76 14.83
N MET A 334 -21.50 12.91 14.86
CA MET A 334 -22.95 13.01 14.69
C MET A 334 -23.47 12.65 13.31
N GLU A 335 -22.60 12.58 12.28
CA GLU A 335 -22.97 12.03 10.96
C GLU A 335 -23.44 10.57 11.03
N LYS A 336 -22.94 9.78 12.00
CA LYS A 336 -23.26 8.36 12.17
C LYS A 336 -23.63 7.96 13.60
N ILE A 337 -23.51 8.87 14.55
CA ILE A 337 -23.85 8.63 15.96
C ILE A 337 -24.59 9.86 16.47
N PRO A 338 -25.93 9.91 16.38
CA PRO A 338 -26.72 11.07 16.82
C PRO A 338 -26.73 11.25 18.35
N LEU A 339 -26.29 10.24 19.11
CA LEU A 339 -26.19 10.24 20.57
C LEU A 339 -24.73 10.03 21.03
N PRO A 340 -23.81 10.96 20.71
CA PRO A 340 -22.37 10.77 20.90
C PRO A 340 -21.94 10.61 22.37
N GLY A 341 -22.55 11.36 23.29
CA GLY A 341 -22.33 11.35 24.73
C GLY A 341 -22.92 10.13 25.41
N VAL A 342 -24.08 9.64 24.95
CA VAL A 342 -24.62 8.34 25.36
C VAL A 342 -23.70 7.21 24.91
N LEU A 343 -23.35 7.12 23.62
CA LEU A 343 -22.43 6.08 23.12
C LEU A 343 -20.98 6.27 23.57
N GLY A 344 -20.62 7.41 24.14
CA GLY A 344 -19.38 7.61 24.87
C GLY A 344 -19.36 6.90 26.24
N ARG A 345 -20.52 6.51 26.77
CA ARG A 345 -20.67 5.86 28.08
C ARG A 345 -21.02 4.39 27.97
N VAL A 346 -21.94 4.04 27.08
CA VAL A 346 -22.56 2.71 27.07
C VAL A 346 -22.06 1.78 25.95
N CYS A 347 -21.21 2.28 25.05
CA CYS A 347 -20.77 1.51 23.89
C CYS A 347 -19.75 0.41 24.26
N PRO A 348 -19.89 -0.81 23.69
CA PRO A 348 -18.91 -1.90 23.78
C PRO A 348 -17.59 -1.66 23.03
N HIS A 349 -17.42 -0.48 22.42
CA HIS A 349 -16.19 -0.05 21.77
C HIS A 349 -15.54 -1.10 20.82
N PRO A 350 -16.30 -1.73 19.89
CA PRO A 350 -15.75 -2.74 18.97
C PRO A 350 -14.66 -2.17 18.07
N CYS A 351 -14.70 -0.85 17.81
CA CYS A 351 -13.66 -0.11 17.13
C CYS A 351 -12.27 -0.21 17.80
N GLU A 352 -12.21 -0.34 19.12
CA GLU A 352 -10.95 -0.49 19.84
C GLU A 352 -10.36 -1.88 19.65
N THR A 353 -11.19 -2.92 19.59
CA THR A 353 -10.76 -4.33 19.43
C THR A 353 -10.01 -4.61 18.13
N ARG A 354 -10.25 -3.80 17.10
CA ARG A 354 -9.59 -3.87 15.79
C ARG A 354 -8.57 -2.74 15.58
N CYS A 355 -8.30 -1.94 16.60
CA CYS A 355 -7.33 -0.85 16.51
C CYS A 355 -5.91 -1.42 16.33
N ARG A 356 -5.26 -1.05 15.22
CA ARG A 356 -3.90 -1.50 14.88
C ARG A 356 -2.82 -1.03 15.87
N ARG A 357 -3.10 -0.05 16.72
CA ARG A 357 -2.18 0.37 17.79
C ARG A 357 -1.88 -0.78 18.78
N GLN A 358 -2.78 -1.74 18.92
CA GLN A 358 -2.55 -2.95 19.73
C GLN A 358 -1.40 -3.83 19.21
N GLU A 359 -0.98 -3.68 17.94
CA GLU A 359 0.21 -4.37 17.41
C GLU A 359 1.52 -3.85 18.04
N ILE A 360 1.47 -2.69 18.71
CA ILE A 360 2.61 -2.04 19.37
C ILE A 360 2.45 -2.06 20.89
N ASP A 361 1.31 -1.55 21.39
CA ASP A 361 1.01 -1.49 22.83
C ASP A 361 -0.47 -1.82 23.15
N ALA A 362 -1.33 -0.81 23.26
CA ALA A 362 -2.73 -0.92 23.61
C ALA A 362 -3.58 -0.06 22.66
N SER A 363 -4.85 -0.42 22.47
CA SER A 363 -5.76 0.38 21.65
C SER A 363 -5.82 1.84 22.08
N VAL A 364 -6.18 2.72 21.14
CA VAL A 364 -6.61 4.08 21.47
C VAL A 364 -7.93 4.01 22.22
N SER A 365 -8.12 4.79 23.29
CA SER A 365 -9.37 4.92 24.06
C SER A 365 -10.45 5.68 23.28
N ILE A 366 -10.87 5.11 22.16
CA ILE A 366 -11.84 5.68 21.22
C ILE A 366 -13.18 6.02 21.89
N ARG A 367 -13.67 5.17 22.81
CA ARG A 367 -14.92 5.43 23.55
C ARG A 367 -14.80 6.68 24.41
N GLU A 368 -13.71 6.78 25.17
CA GLU A 368 -13.47 7.89 26.09
C GLU A 368 -13.18 9.20 25.36
N LEU A 369 -12.49 9.16 24.22
CA LEU A 369 -12.31 10.33 23.36
C LEU A 369 -13.64 10.84 22.80
N LYS A 370 -14.54 9.94 22.40
CA LYS A 370 -15.90 10.30 21.96
C LYS A 370 -16.69 10.95 23.09
N ARG A 371 -16.64 10.36 24.29
CA ARG A 371 -17.25 10.89 25.50
C ARG A 371 -16.74 12.29 25.82
N PHE A 372 -15.43 12.46 25.86
CA PHE A 372 -14.78 13.73 26.16
C PHE A 372 -15.29 14.85 25.26
N VAL A 373 -15.37 14.64 23.95
CA VAL A 373 -15.87 15.67 23.02
C VAL A 373 -17.34 15.98 23.25
N ALA A 374 -18.17 14.96 23.47
CA ALA A 374 -19.59 15.15 23.72
C ALA A 374 -19.86 15.91 25.04
N ASP A 375 -18.97 15.77 26.02
CA ASP A 375 -19.06 16.47 27.30
C ASP A 375 -18.46 17.90 27.18
N ALA A 376 -17.39 18.09 26.39
CA ALA A 376 -16.67 19.36 26.26
C ALA A 376 -17.34 20.40 25.35
N VAL A 377 -18.12 19.96 24.36
CA VAL A 377 -18.80 20.85 23.42
C VAL A 377 -20.25 21.08 23.85
N ASP A 378 -20.66 22.34 23.87
CA ASP A 378 -22.06 22.70 24.07
C ASP A 378 -22.87 22.43 22.80
N LEU A 379 -23.72 21.40 22.85
CA LEU A 379 -24.62 21.04 21.75
C LEU A 379 -25.56 22.19 21.36
N ASP A 380 -25.96 23.05 22.30
CA ASP A 380 -26.84 24.18 22.01
C ASP A 380 -26.17 25.25 21.15
N SER A 381 -24.85 25.29 21.14
CA SER A 381 -24.07 26.22 20.33
C SER A 381 -23.83 25.73 18.89
N LEU A 382 -24.08 24.44 18.60
CA LEU A 382 -23.86 23.88 17.26
C LEU A 382 -24.98 24.28 16.27
N PRO A 383 -24.63 24.89 15.13
CA PRO A 383 -25.61 25.20 14.11
C PRO A 383 -26.23 23.92 13.56
N LEU A 384 -27.55 23.93 13.37
CA LEU A 384 -28.24 22.87 12.66
C LEU A 384 -27.83 22.88 11.19
N PRO A 385 -27.76 21.70 10.54
CA PRO A 385 -27.58 21.63 9.10
C PRO A 385 -28.75 22.30 8.38
N GLU A 386 -28.52 22.76 7.14
CA GLU A 386 -29.58 23.28 6.29
C GLU A 386 -30.48 22.13 5.83
N ILE A 387 -31.76 22.20 6.18
CA ILE A 387 -32.74 21.14 5.89
C ILE A 387 -33.73 21.68 4.85
N THR A 388 -33.88 20.97 3.73
CA THR A 388 -34.90 21.29 2.72
C THR A 388 -36.22 20.61 3.08
N PRO A 389 -37.30 21.32 3.43
CA PRO A 389 -38.53 20.70 3.92
C PRO A 389 -39.26 19.88 2.84
N ARG A 390 -39.80 18.73 3.24
CA ARG A 390 -40.66 17.84 2.44
C ARG A 390 -42.08 17.78 3.03
N GLN A 391 -43.06 17.39 2.22
CA GLN A 391 -44.47 17.32 2.65
C GLN A 391 -44.83 15.96 3.25
N GLU A 392 -44.08 14.93 2.89
CA GLU A 392 -44.26 13.55 3.30
C GLU A 392 -44.00 13.39 4.80
N LYS A 393 -44.90 12.68 5.49
CA LYS A 393 -44.84 12.44 6.94
C LYS A 393 -44.37 11.03 7.22
N VAL A 394 -43.52 10.86 8.24
CA VAL A 394 -43.07 9.54 8.70
C VAL A 394 -43.33 9.37 10.20
N ALA A 395 -43.96 8.26 10.57
CA ALA A 395 -44.22 7.90 11.95
C ALA A 395 -43.12 6.98 12.48
N ILE A 396 -42.55 7.31 13.63
CA ILE A 396 -41.52 6.53 14.32
C ILE A 396 -42.12 6.00 15.62
N ILE A 397 -42.27 4.69 15.76
CA ILE A 397 -42.86 4.06 16.93
C ILE A 397 -41.73 3.53 17.82
N GLY A 398 -41.57 4.15 18.99
CA GLY A 398 -40.49 3.89 19.94
C GLY A 398 -39.33 4.88 19.81
N SER A 399 -38.88 5.41 20.94
CA SER A 399 -37.80 6.41 21.03
C SER A 399 -36.48 5.84 21.56
N GLY A 400 -36.25 4.54 21.37
CA GLY A 400 -34.95 3.92 21.64
C GLY A 400 -33.87 4.37 20.64
N PRO A 401 -32.62 3.87 20.75
CA PRO A 401 -31.53 4.28 19.87
C PRO A 401 -31.87 4.15 18.37
N ALA A 402 -32.48 3.04 17.95
CA ALA A 402 -32.87 2.83 16.56
C ALA A 402 -33.91 3.85 16.08
N GLY A 403 -34.92 4.14 16.90
CA GLY A 403 -35.98 5.10 16.58
C GLY A 403 -35.49 6.54 16.56
N LEU A 404 -34.67 6.96 17.53
CA LEU A 404 -34.06 8.29 17.54
C LEU A 404 -33.13 8.50 16.34
N THR A 405 -32.35 7.48 15.97
CA THR A 405 -31.50 7.54 14.76
C THR A 405 -32.32 7.62 13.48
N ALA A 406 -33.34 6.77 13.32
CA ALA A 406 -34.19 6.82 12.14
C ALA A 406 -34.91 8.17 12.02
N ALA A 407 -35.40 8.71 13.14
CA ALA A 407 -36.02 10.01 13.20
C ALA A 407 -35.06 11.15 12.81
N TRP A 408 -33.81 11.09 13.30
CA TRP A 408 -32.76 12.04 12.97
C TRP A 408 -32.45 12.06 11.47
N ASP A 409 -32.15 10.91 10.87
CA ASP A 409 -31.80 10.82 9.45
C ASP A 409 -32.93 11.28 8.53
N LEU A 410 -34.17 10.89 8.84
CA LEU A 410 -35.35 11.31 8.08
C LEU A 410 -35.64 12.80 8.25
N ALA A 411 -35.45 13.37 9.44
CA ALA A 411 -35.60 14.81 9.65
C ALA A 411 -34.53 15.60 8.88
N LEU A 412 -33.28 15.13 8.87
CA LEU A 412 -32.21 15.73 8.06
C LEU A 412 -32.49 15.66 6.55
N ALA A 413 -33.16 14.60 6.09
CA ALA A 413 -33.63 14.47 4.71
C ALA A 413 -34.89 15.30 4.41
N GLY A 414 -35.41 16.06 5.39
CA GLY A 414 -36.50 17.02 5.22
C GLY A 414 -37.90 16.51 5.54
N TYR A 415 -38.06 15.24 5.92
CA TYR A 415 -39.37 14.66 6.19
C TYR A 415 -40.02 15.21 7.47
N GLN A 416 -41.35 15.23 7.50
CA GLN A 416 -42.10 15.60 8.71
C GLN A 416 -42.19 14.38 9.64
N VAL A 417 -41.27 14.29 10.59
CA VAL A 417 -41.14 13.13 11.47
C VAL A 417 -41.92 13.32 12.78
N THR A 418 -42.72 12.32 13.15
CA THR A 418 -43.36 12.24 14.47
C THR A 418 -42.96 10.96 15.19
N ILE A 419 -42.36 11.10 16.37
CA ILE A 419 -42.05 10.00 17.28
C ILE A 419 -43.25 9.77 18.20
N PHE A 420 -43.70 8.52 18.29
CA PHE A 420 -44.69 8.03 19.23
C PHE A 420 -44.00 7.13 20.24
N GLU A 421 -43.99 7.56 21.51
CA GLU A 421 -43.34 6.84 22.61
C GLU A 421 -44.39 6.35 23.59
N ALA A 422 -44.30 5.08 23.99
CA ALA A 422 -45.25 4.46 24.91
C ALA A 422 -45.04 4.92 26.36
N MET A 423 -43.82 5.30 26.72
CA MET A 423 -43.45 5.80 28.04
C MET A 423 -43.64 7.31 28.17
N GLU A 424 -43.50 7.85 29.39
CA GLU A 424 -43.70 9.29 29.67
C GLU A 424 -42.58 10.18 29.09
N GLN A 425 -41.37 9.64 28.98
CA GLN A 425 -40.18 10.33 28.46
C GLN A 425 -39.49 9.51 27.37
N LEU A 426 -38.82 10.21 26.46
CA LEU A 426 -38.08 9.64 25.34
C LEU A 426 -36.77 8.95 25.78
N GLY A 427 -36.26 8.04 24.95
CA GLY A 427 -34.95 7.37 25.15
C GLY A 427 -35.05 5.85 25.27
N GLY A 428 -36.25 5.28 25.40
CA GLY A 428 -36.48 3.84 25.50
C GLY A 428 -35.57 3.17 26.54
N MET A 429 -34.92 2.06 26.16
CA MET A 429 -34.02 1.32 27.06
C MET A 429 -32.77 2.09 27.49
N LEU A 430 -32.37 3.17 26.79
CA LEU A 430 -31.30 4.04 27.30
C LEU A 430 -31.73 4.74 28.58
N ARG A 431 -32.99 5.18 28.67
CA ARG A 431 -33.55 5.85 29.85
C ARG A 431 -33.98 4.87 30.93
N TYR A 432 -34.68 3.80 30.56
CA TYR A 432 -35.32 2.91 31.53
C TYR A 432 -34.54 1.62 31.82
N GLY A 433 -33.48 1.34 31.09
CA GLY A 433 -32.71 0.09 31.21
C GLY A 433 -31.26 0.25 31.65
N ILE A 434 -30.70 1.47 31.60
CA ILE A 434 -29.32 1.74 31.98
C ILE A 434 -29.33 2.63 33.23
N PRO A 435 -28.70 2.22 34.34
CA PRO A 435 -28.68 3.03 35.56
C PRO A 435 -27.97 4.39 35.40
N ASP A 436 -28.43 5.38 36.15
CA ASP A 436 -27.93 6.77 36.15
C ASP A 436 -26.40 6.88 36.40
N TYR A 437 -25.83 5.98 37.20
CA TYR A 437 -24.39 5.98 37.51
C TYR A 437 -23.51 5.61 36.29
N ARG A 438 -24.11 5.06 35.21
CA ARG A 438 -23.46 4.83 33.91
C ARG A 438 -23.92 5.82 32.85
N LEU A 439 -25.21 6.15 32.84
CA LEU A 439 -25.79 7.09 31.89
C LEU A 439 -26.66 8.13 32.61
N PRO A 440 -26.09 9.29 32.96
CA PRO A 440 -26.86 10.34 33.61
C PRO A 440 -28.02 10.83 32.73
N PRO A 441 -29.25 10.97 33.27
CA PRO A 441 -30.42 11.37 32.50
C PRO A 441 -30.24 12.70 31.76
N GLY A 442 -29.55 13.67 32.37
CA GLY A 442 -29.28 14.98 31.78
C GLY A 442 -28.44 14.93 30.51
N VAL A 443 -27.56 13.94 30.35
CA VAL A 443 -26.79 13.73 29.11
C VAL A 443 -27.74 13.31 27.99
N LEU A 444 -28.60 12.32 28.26
CA LEU A 444 -29.59 11.82 27.31
C LEU A 444 -30.61 12.92 26.92
N ASP A 445 -31.10 13.69 27.91
CA ASP A 445 -32.06 14.77 27.67
C ASP A 445 -31.48 15.87 26.79
N ARG A 446 -30.22 16.24 27.01
CA ARG A 446 -29.53 17.24 26.19
C ARG A 446 -29.38 16.80 24.73
N GLU A 447 -29.03 15.54 24.49
CA GLU A 447 -28.89 15.01 23.13
C GLU A 447 -30.23 14.87 22.42
N ILE A 448 -31.25 14.33 23.09
CA ILE A 448 -32.61 14.24 22.55
C ILE A 448 -33.15 15.65 22.23
N ALA A 449 -32.96 16.61 23.13
CA ALA A 449 -33.38 17.99 22.89
C ALA A 449 -32.73 18.58 21.63
N TYR A 450 -31.45 18.30 21.39
CA TYR A 450 -30.77 18.71 20.15
C TYR A 450 -31.38 18.05 18.91
N LEU A 451 -31.67 16.75 18.94
CA LEU A 451 -32.34 16.07 17.83
C LEU A 451 -33.70 16.69 17.53
N LEU A 452 -34.51 17.00 18.55
CA LEU A 452 -35.83 17.62 18.37
C LEU A 452 -35.78 18.99 17.70
N LYS A 453 -34.68 19.74 17.82
CA LYS A 453 -34.51 21.04 17.13
C LYS A 453 -34.50 20.94 15.61
N THR A 454 -34.29 19.75 15.03
CA THR A 454 -34.41 19.52 13.57
C THR A 454 -35.84 19.55 13.05
N GLY A 455 -36.85 19.66 13.93
CA GLY A 455 -38.27 19.67 13.56
C GLY A 455 -39.01 18.36 13.85
N ILE A 456 -38.36 17.40 14.53
CA ILE A 456 -38.99 16.16 15.00
C ILE A 456 -40.05 16.50 16.05
N THR A 457 -41.28 16.03 15.85
CA THR A 457 -42.36 16.11 16.84
C THR A 457 -42.37 14.86 17.70
N ALA A 458 -42.54 14.98 19.01
CA ALA A 458 -42.64 13.84 19.92
C ALA A 458 -44.00 13.81 20.65
N LYS A 459 -44.64 12.63 20.68
CA LYS A 459 -45.87 12.35 21.41
C LYS A 459 -45.62 11.16 22.36
N THR A 460 -45.57 11.43 23.66
CA THR A 460 -45.34 10.43 24.72
C THR A 460 -46.66 9.84 25.23
N GLY A 461 -46.61 8.70 25.93
CA GLY A 461 -47.79 7.96 26.37
C GLY A 461 -48.66 7.41 25.23
N GLN A 462 -48.09 7.19 24.04
CA GLN A 462 -48.78 6.68 22.85
C GLN A 462 -48.25 5.28 22.50
N ARG A 463 -49.00 4.23 22.86
CA ARG A 463 -48.59 2.84 22.60
C ARG A 463 -49.27 2.28 21.35
N LEU A 464 -48.48 1.62 20.50
CA LEU A 464 -48.99 0.90 19.34
C LEU A 464 -49.88 -0.26 19.76
N GLY A 465 -51.12 -0.28 19.25
CA GLY A 465 -52.15 -1.25 19.60
C GLY A 465 -53.13 -0.76 20.67
N ARG A 466 -52.88 0.38 21.32
CA ARG A 466 -53.80 0.97 22.32
C ARG A 466 -54.24 2.37 21.92
N GLU A 467 -53.36 3.35 22.08
CA GLU A 467 -53.66 4.75 21.78
C GLU A 467 -53.49 5.07 20.29
N ILE A 468 -52.59 4.36 19.61
CA ILE A 468 -52.35 4.49 18.17
C ILE A 468 -52.41 3.13 17.46
N THR A 469 -52.87 3.14 16.21
CA THR A 469 -52.93 1.95 15.33
C THR A 469 -52.29 2.27 13.97
N LEU A 470 -51.87 1.27 13.21
CA LEU A 470 -51.33 1.52 11.87
C LEU A 470 -52.35 2.24 10.97
N LYS A 471 -53.63 1.92 11.10
CA LYS A 471 -54.72 2.57 10.36
C LYS A 471 -54.90 4.03 10.75
N SER A 472 -54.84 4.36 12.05
CA SER A 472 -54.96 5.76 12.48
C SER A 472 -53.79 6.61 11.98
N LEU A 473 -52.59 6.02 11.88
CA LEU A 473 -51.43 6.70 11.27
C LEU A 473 -51.62 6.90 9.76
N GLU A 474 -52.14 5.91 9.04
CA GLU A 474 -52.49 6.06 7.63
C GLU A 474 -53.54 7.17 7.42
N ASP A 475 -54.59 7.21 8.25
CA ASP A 475 -55.64 8.23 8.23
C ASP A 475 -55.10 9.65 8.54
N GLU A 476 -54.05 9.77 9.37
CA GLU A 476 -53.33 11.03 9.66
C GLU A 476 -52.37 11.48 8.53
N GLY A 477 -52.25 10.66 7.48
CA GLY A 477 -51.47 10.93 6.28
C GLY A 477 -49.97 10.60 6.40
N PHE A 478 -49.60 9.64 7.24
CA PHE A 478 -48.22 9.14 7.31
C PHE A 478 -47.91 8.22 6.11
N SER A 479 -46.88 8.57 5.34
CA SER A 479 -46.46 7.85 4.14
C SER A 479 -45.70 6.56 4.43
N ALA A 480 -45.05 6.48 5.59
CA ALA A 480 -44.33 5.31 6.07
C ALA A 480 -44.34 5.25 7.60
N VAL A 481 -44.19 4.05 8.15
CA VAL A 481 -44.11 3.78 9.59
C VAL A 481 -42.86 2.97 9.91
N PHE A 482 -42.08 3.42 10.90
CA PHE A 482 -40.96 2.68 11.47
C PHE A 482 -41.34 2.13 12.85
N ILE A 483 -41.07 0.86 13.10
CA ILE A 483 -41.29 0.20 14.38
C ILE A 483 -39.95 -0.15 15.03
N GLY A 484 -39.63 0.56 16.12
CA GLY A 484 -38.44 0.38 16.94
C GLY A 484 -38.78 0.32 18.42
N THR A 485 -39.82 -0.45 18.78
CA THR A 485 -40.33 -0.59 20.15
C THR A 485 -39.38 -1.30 21.11
N GLY A 486 -38.39 -2.03 20.57
CA GLY A 486 -37.37 -2.75 21.31
C GLY A 486 -37.88 -3.97 22.08
N ALA A 487 -36.99 -4.60 22.85
CA ALA A 487 -37.30 -5.75 23.70
C ALA A 487 -37.45 -5.32 25.17
N SER A 488 -38.56 -4.66 25.50
CA SER A 488 -38.78 -4.03 26.80
C SER A 488 -39.40 -4.95 27.87
N GLY A 489 -39.72 -6.20 27.56
CA GLY A 489 -40.21 -7.18 28.54
C GLY A 489 -39.10 -8.04 29.15
N GLY A 490 -39.19 -8.37 30.44
CA GLY A 490 -38.33 -9.36 31.08
C GLY A 490 -38.78 -10.81 30.83
N LYS A 491 -37.85 -11.77 30.81
CA LYS A 491 -38.17 -13.21 30.77
C LYS A 491 -38.22 -13.81 32.17
N SER A 492 -39.26 -14.62 32.41
CA SER A 492 -39.41 -15.38 33.65
C SER A 492 -38.45 -16.58 33.70
N PRO A 493 -37.82 -16.87 34.85
CA PRO A 493 -36.83 -17.95 34.99
C PRO A 493 -37.38 -19.36 34.78
N GLY A 494 -38.69 -19.57 34.89
CA GLY A 494 -39.33 -20.87 34.62
C GLY A 494 -39.00 -21.94 35.66
N ILE A 495 -38.72 -21.53 36.91
CA ILE A 495 -38.33 -22.42 38.01
C ILE A 495 -39.44 -22.54 39.06
N PRO A 496 -39.56 -23.66 39.80
CA PRO A 496 -40.49 -23.80 40.91
C PRO A 496 -40.31 -22.67 41.95
N GLY A 497 -41.41 -22.08 42.41
CA GLY A 497 -41.40 -20.98 43.39
C GLY A 497 -41.23 -19.57 42.78
N GLN A 498 -41.24 -19.42 41.45
CA GLN A 498 -41.05 -18.13 40.77
C GLN A 498 -42.13 -17.06 41.02
N ASP A 499 -43.29 -17.44 41.57
CA ASP A 499 -44.41 -16.53 41.84
C ASP A 499 -44.40 -16.00 43.30
N ALA A 500 -43.33 -16.24 44.05
CA ALA A 500 -43.17 -15.79 45.43
C ALA A 500 -42.99 -14.26 45.53
N GLU A 501 -43.43 -13.68 46.66
CA GLU A 501 -43.19 -12.26 46.95
C GLU A 501 -41.69 -12.03 47.20
N GLY A 502 -41.11 -11.03 46.52
CA GLY A 502 -39.66 -10.77 46.53
C GLY A 502 -38.91 -11.20 45.26
N ILE A 503 -39.61 -11.71 44.24
CA ILE A 503 -39.03 -11.99 42.91
C ILE A 503 -39.42 -10.88 41.93
N THR A 504 -38.45 -10.35 41.19
CA THR A 504 -38.68 -9.35 40.14
C THR A 504 -37.78 -9.64 38.94
N ASP A 505 -38.20 -9.31 37.72
CA ASP A 505 -37.28 -9.32 36.59
C ASP A 505 -36.43 -8.05 36.56
N ALA A 506 -35.24 -8.17 35.99
CA ALA A 506 -34.26 -7.09 35.99
C ALA A 506 -34.70 -5.87 35.17
N VAL A 507 -35.53 -6.06 34.14
CA VAL A 507 -35.97 -4.96 33.27
C VAL A 507 -36.96 -4.08 34.00
N ASP A 508 -37.96 -4.69 34.66
CA ASP A 508 -38.93 -3.96 35.45
C ASP A 508 -38.31 -3.36 36.72
N PHE A 509 -37.36 -4.05 37.35
CA PHE A 509 -36.58 -3.50 38.47
C PHE A 509 -35.83 -2.23 38.06
N LEU A 510 -34.98 -2.31 37.02
CA LEU A 510 -34.21 -1.15 36.54
C LEU A 510 -35.11 -0.01 36.05
N ARG A 511 -36.24 -0.33 35.40
CA ARG A 511 -37.24 0.66 34.99
C ARG A 511 -37.79 1.44 36.17
N ARG A 512 -38.13 0.76 37.27
CA ARG A 512 -38.65 1.41 38.49
C ARG A 512 -37.59 2.31 39.11
N VAL A 513 -36.36 1.81 39.23
CA VAL A 513 -35.23 2.59 39.76
C VAL A 513 -35.02 3.87 38.95
N ASN A 514 -34.95 3.76 37.63
CA ASN A 514 -34.77 4.92 36.73
C ASN A 514 -36.01 5.82 36.67
N ALA A 515 -37.19 5.34 37.06
CA ALA A 515 -38.39 6.15 37.25
C ALA A 515 -38.45 6.86 38.62
N GLY A 516 -37.44 6.64 39.48
CA GLY A 516 -37.30 7.28 40.79
C GLY A 516 -37.71 6.42 42.00
N ASP A 517 -38.04 5.15 41.81
CA ASP A 517 -38.26 4.20 42.92
C ASP A 517 -36.93 3.78 43.54
N MET A 518 -36.57 4.43 44.66
CA MET A 518 -35.33 4.15 45.39
C MET A 518 -35.50 3.11 46.50
N SER A 519 -36.52 2.26 46.41
CA SER A 519 -36.75 1.20 47.40
C SER A 519 -35.77 0.04 47.19
N PRO A 520 -35.09 -0.47 48.24
CA PRO A 520 -34.23 -1.64 48.11
C PRO A 520 -35.05 -2.87 47.72
N PRO A 521 -34.56 -3.72 46.79
CA PRO A 521 -35.26 -4.95 46.43
C PRO A 521 -35.25 -5.99 47.57
N GLY A 522 -34.32 -5.86 48.52
CA GLY A 522 -34.13 -6.70 49.71
C GLY A 522 -32.77 -6.44 50.36
N SER A 523 -32.50 -7.00 51.53
CA SER A 523 -31.19 -6.89 52.20
C SER A 523 -30.17 -7.93 51.69
N GLN A 524 -30.64 -9.09 51.21
CA GLN A 524 -29.82 -10.16 50.64
C GLN A 524 -30.38 -10.52 49.25
N VAL A 525 -29.69 -10.10 48.19
CA VAL A 525 -30.20 -10.16 46.82
C VAL A 525 -29.42 -11.20 46.00
N ALA A 526 -30.14 -12.10 45.32
CA ALA A 526 -29.57 -13.00 44.33
C ALA A 526 -29.98 -12.57 42.90
N VAL A 527 -29.01 -12.36 42.01
CA VAL A 527 -29.27 -11.99 40.60
C VAL A 527 -28.96 -13.16 39.69
N ILE A 528 -29.95 -13.64 38.94
CA ILE A 528 -29.80 -14.78 38.02
C ILE A 528 -29.44 -14.26 36.63
N GLY A 529 -28.22 -14.48 36.17
CA GLY A 529 -27.78 -14.05 34.84
C GLY A 529 -26.32 -13.65 34.78
N GLY A 530 -25.82 -13.33 33.59
CA GLY A 530 -24.42 -12.89 33.40
C GLY A 530 -24.20 -11.88 32.27
N GLY A 531 -25.28 -11.31 31.73
CA GLY A 531 -25.22 -10.23 30.73
C GLY A 531 -25.23 -8.85 31.39
N ASN A 532 -25.00 -7.77 30.62
CA ASN A 532 -24.88 -6.40 31.15
C ASN A 532 -26.05 -5.99 32.07
N VAL A 533 -27.29 -6.35 31.71
CA VAL A 533 -28.48 -6.09 32.54
C VAL A 533 -28.39 -6.73 33.93
N ALA A 534 -27.78 -7.92 34.05
CA ALA A 534 -27.58 -8.58 35.34
C ALA A 534 -26.57 -7.81 36.22
N LEU A 535 -25.50 -7.29 35.60
CA LEU A 535 -24.49 -6.49 36.29
C LEU A 535 -25.08 -5.15 36.72
N ASP A 536 -25.84 -4.49 35.84
CA ASP A 536 -26.52 -3.23 36.14
C ASP A 536 -27.53 -3.39 37.28
N ALA A 537 -28.35 -4.45 37.25
CA ALA A 537 -29.30 -4.75 38.33
C ALA A 537 -28.60 -5.06 39.66
N ALA A 538 -27.51 -5.83 39.64
CA ALA A 538 -26.75 -6.16 40.85
C ALA A 538 -26.11 -4.92 41.47
N ARG A 539 -25.50 -4.06 40.65
CA ARG A 539 -24.87 -2.81 41.07
C ARG A 539 -25.87 -1.76 41.53
N ALA A 540 -27.06 -1.69 40.91
CA ALA A 540 -28.16 -0.86 41.37
C ALA A 540 -28.73 -1.36 42.71
N ALA A 541 -28.94 -2.68 42.88
CA ALA A 541 -29.42 -3.25 44.14
C ALA A 541 -28.47 -2.95 45.31
N LEU A 542 -27.15 -3.03 45.09
CA LEU A 542 -26.15 -2.66 46.09
C LEU A 542 -26.27 -1.18 46.50
N ARG A 543 -26.42 -0.27 45.53
CA ARG A 543 -26.57 1.19 45.76
C ARG A 543 -27.85 1.57 46.49
N LEU A 544 -28.91 0.78 46.34
CA LEU A 544 -30.17 0.97 47.07
C LEU A 544 -30.12 0.48 48.52
N GLY A 545 -28.99 -0.11 48.95
CA GLY A 545 -28.76 -0.50 50.33
C GLY A 545 -28.84 -2.01 50.61
N ALA A 546 -28.75 -2.87 49.58
CA ALA A 546 -28.59 -4.31 49.81
C ALA A 546 -27.26 -4.59 50.53
N GLU A 547 -27.29 -5.34 51.64
CA GLU A 547 -26.10 -5.70 52.41
C GLU A 547 -25.23 -6.72 51.68
N THR A 548 -25.86 -7.61 50.92
CA THR A 548 -25.16 -8.61 50.09
C THR A 548 -25.87 -8.78 48.75
N VAL A 549 -25.08 -8.83 47.67
CA VAL A 549 -25.56 -9.12 46.32
C VAL A 549 -24.71 -10.24 45.72
N THR A 550 -25.38 -11.30 45.25
CA THR A 550 -24.73 -12.46 44.62
C THR A 550 -25.28 -12.68 43.22
N ILE A 551 -24.42 -12.64 42.21
CA ILE A 551 -24.76 -13.00 40.83
C ILE A 551 -24.55 -14.50 40.66
N VAL A 552 -25.57 -15.19 40.16
CA VAL A 552 -25.56 -16.62 39.88
C VAL A 552 -25.48 -16.84 38.38
N TYR A 553 -24.36 -17.41 37.92
CA TYR A 553 -24.12 -17.67 36.50
C TYR A 553 -23.76 -19.13 36.21
N ARG A 554 -24.48 -19.71 35.25
CA ARG A 554 -24.43 -21.14 34.91
C ARG A 554 -23.15 -21.58 34.19
N ARG A 555 -22.25 -20.67 33.83
CA ARG A 555 -20.97 -20.95 33.14
C ARG A 555 -19.82 -20.24 33.86
N ASP A 556 -18.64 -20.30 33.24
CA ASP A 556 -17.43 -19.66 33.75
C ASP A 556 -17.49 -18.11 33.66
N ARG A 557 -16.68 -17.42 34.47
CA ARG A 557 -16.51 -15.96 34.45
C ARG A 557 -16.13 -15.47 33.05
N GLY A 558 -15.22 -16.18 32.36
CA GLY A 558 -14.80 -15.81 31.01
C GLY A 558 -15.87 -15.97 29.92
N GLU A 559 -16.96 -16.68 30.23
CA GLU A 559 -18.09 -16.91 29.31
C GLU A 559 -19.30 -16.02 29.62
N MET A 560 -19.19 -15.08 30.57
CA MET A 560 -20.24 -14.11 30.85
C MET A 560 -20.43 -13.18 29.63
N PRO A 561 -21.68 -12.95 29.15
CA PRO A 561 -21.93 -12.02 28.04
C PRO A 561 -21.69 -10.55 28.36
N ALA A 562 -21.62 -10.18 29.65
CA ALA A 562 -21.33 -8.81 30.06
C ALA A 562 -19.91 -8.38 29.67
N PHE A 563 -19.70 -7.07 29.55
CA PHE A 563 -18.38 -6.54 29.24
C PHE A 563 -17.40 -6.82 30.39
N ALA A 564 -16.16 -7.19 30.05
CA ALA A 564 -15.16 -7.58 31.04
C ALA A 564 -14.88 -6.48 32.08
N GLU A 565 -14.96 -5.22 31.66
CA GLU A 565 -14.87 -4.03 32.50
C GLU A 565 -15.98 -4.02 33.55
N GLU A 566 -17.23 -4.21 33.15
CA GLU A 566 -18.40 -4.21 34.04
C GLU A 566 -18.37 -5.35 35.07
N ILE A 567 -17.89 -6.53 34.67
CA ILE A 567 -17.70 -7.67 35.59
C ILE A 567 -16.66 -7.30 36.65
N THR A 568 -15.54 -6.73 36.22
CA THR A 568 -14.43 -6.34 37.11
C THR A 568 -14.87 -5.23 38.08
N GLU A 569 -15.64 -4.25 37.60
CA GLU A 569 -16.17 -3.18 38.44
C GLU A 569 -17.20 -3.68 39.45
N ALA A 570 -18.06 -4.63 39.08
CA ALA A 570 -18.98 -5.26 40.03
C ALA A 570 -18.24 -6.02 41.15
N GLU A 571 -17.18 -6.76 40.82
CA GLU A 571 -16.34 -7.46 41.81
C GLU A 571 -15.64 -6.47 42.75
N LYS A 572 -15.12 -5.35 42.23
CA LYS A 572 -14.50 -4.29 43.05
C LYS A 572 -15.49 -3.64 44.03
N GLU A 573 -16.75 -3.54 43.65
CA GLU A 573 -17.83 -3.03 44.51
C GLU A 573 -18.32 -4.07 45.56
N GLY A 574 -17.76 -5.29 45.55
CA GLY A 574 -18.06 -6.31 46.55
C GLY A 574 -19.20 -7.27 46.17
N ILE A 575 -19.67 -7.23 44.91
CA ILE A 575 -20.67 -8.17 44.39
C ILE A 575 -20.03 -9.55 44.23
N ARG A 576 -20.68 -10.58 44.78
CA ARG A 576 -20.17 -11.96 44.73
C ARG A 576 -20.58 -12.63 43.42
N LEU A 577 -19.65 -13.26 42.72
CA LEU A 577 -19.92 -14.06 41.53
C LEU A 577 -19.93 -15.55 41.88
N GLU A 578 -21.10 -16.17 41.83
CA GLU A 578 -21.28 -17.61 41.94
C GLU A 578 -21.38 -18.23 40.54
N VAL A 579 -20.21 -18.58 39.98
CA VAL A 579 -20.08 -19.22 38.66
C VAL A 579 -20.29 -20.73 38.72
N HIS A 580 -20.50 -21.36 37.56
CA HIS A 580 -20.83 -22.79 37.45
C HIS A 580 -22.02 -23.19 38.34
N ALA A 581 -23.02 -22.31 38.40
CA ALA A 581 -24.22 -22.49 39.21
C ALA A 581 -25.48 -22.13 38.41
N ALA A 582 -26.44 -23.05 38.34
CA ALA A 582 -27.73 -22.82 37.72
C ALA A 582 -28.85 -22.83 38.78
N PRO A 583 -29.84 -21.93 38.69
CA PRO A 583 -30.99 -21.95 39.59
C PRO A 583 -31.85 -23.19 39.33
N LYS A 584 -32.32 -23.82 40.40
CA LYS A 584 -33.19 -25.01 40.37
C LYS A 584 -34.59 -24.71 40.91
N GLY A 585 -34.71 -23.83 41.91
CA GLY A 585 -35.97 -23.42 42.51
C GLY A 585 -35.78 -22.31 43.53
N VAL A 586 -36.86 -21.65 43.93
CA VAL A 586 -36.87 -20.63 44.98
C VAL A 586 -37.40 -21.24 46.27
N ILE A 587 -36.68 -21.01 47.36
CA ILE A 587 -37.06 -21.43 48.71
C ILE A 587 -37.93 -20.33 49.31
N THR A 588 -39.11 -20.69 49.80
CA THR A 588 -40.09 -19.75 50.35
C THR A 588 -40.44 -20.05 51.81
N GLU A 589 -40.65 -19.00 52.59
CA GLU A 589 -41.23 -19.04 53.93
C GLU A 589 -42.42 -18.07 53.94
N ASP A 590 -43.63 -18.53 54.33
CA ASP A 590 -44.86 -17.73 54.35
C ASP A 590 -45.19 -16.95 53.04
N ALA A 591 -44.78 -17.50 51.89
CA ALA A 591 -44.89 -16.94 50.53
C ALA A 591 -43.86 -15.86 50.15
N ASP A 592 -42.98 -15.48 51.08
CA ASP A 592 -41.81 -14.63 50.82
C ASP A 592 -40.60 -15.48 50.41
N VAL A 593 -39.70 -14.90 49.60
CA VAL A 593 -38.40 -15.50 49.28
C VAL A 593 -37.53 -15.58 50.54
N SER A 594 -37.00 -16.77 50.85
CA SER A 594 -36.01 -16.98 51.92
C SER A 594 -34.68 -17.58 51.43
N GLY A 595 -34.62 -18.04 50.18
CA GLY A 595 -33.37 -18.46 49.54
C GLY A 595 -33.53 -18.90 48.09
N LEU A 596 -32.40 -19.13 47.40
CA LEU A 596 -32.34 -19.66 46.04
C LEU A 596 -31.64 -21.03 46.05
N GLU A 597 -32.36 -22.08 45.63
CA GLU A 597 -31.77 -23.41 45.43
C GLU A 597 -31.05 -23.44 44.08
N CYS A 598 -29.75 -23.76 44.11
CA CYS A 598 -28.87 -23.84 42.95
C CYS A 598 -28.30 -25.26 42.81
N ILE A 599 -27.88 -25.59 41.59
CA ILE A 599 -27.14 -26.82 41.28
C ILE A 599 -25.83 -26.47 40.59
N ARG A 600 -24.74 -27.18 40.90
CA ARG A 600 -23.47 -26.97 40.21
C ARG A 600 -23.57 -27.45 38.76
N THR A 601 -22.93 -26.72 37.86
CA THR A 601 -22.84 -27.06 36.45
C THR A 601 -21.41 -27.38 36.04
N ARG A 602 -21.25 -28.14 34.95
CA ARG A 602 -19.98 -28.37 34.28
C ARG A 602 -20.10 -28.07 32.79
N PRO A 603 -18.99 -27.79 32.07
CA PRO A 603 -19.04 -27.57 30.63
C PRO A 603 -19.34 -28.88 29.88
N GLY A 604 -20.48 -28.93 29.19
CA GLY A 604 -20.82 -29.95 28.20
C GLY A 604 -20.31 -29.60 26.80
N PRO A 605 -20.80 -30.28 25.75
CA PRO A 605 -20.42 -29.98 24.37
C PRO A 605 -20.82 -28.55 23.96
N PRO A 606 -20.07 -27.92 23.03
CA PRO A 606 -20.43 -26.62 22.47
C PRO A 606 -21.76 -26.68 21.70
N ASP A 607 -22.55 -25.63 21.80
CA ASP A 607 -23.73 -25.38 20.97
C ASP A 607 -23.36 -24.78 19.61
N GLU A 608 -24.36 -24.47 18.77
CA GLU A 608 -24.18 -23.88 17.43
C GLU A 608 -23.48 -22.50 17.47
N SER A 609 -23.51 -21.81 18.62
CA SER A 609 -22.78 -20.55 18.83
C SER A 609 -21.33 -20.76 19.28
N GLY A 610 -20.88 -22.02 19.39
CA GLY A 610 -19.56 -22.40 19.89
C GLY A 610 -19.43 -22.38 21.42
N ARG A 611 -20.48 -21.97 22.15
CA ARG A 611 -20.49 -21.86 23.62
C ARG A 611 -20.81 -23.21 24.24
N ARG A 612 -20.12 -23.59 25.31
CA ARG A 612 -20.38 -24.88 25.96
C ARG A 612 -21.75 -24.88 26.66
N ARG A 613 -22.52 -25.95 26.44
CA ARG A 613 -23.79 -26.15 27.15
C ARG A 613 -23.51 -26.44 28.62
N PRO A 614 -24.11 -25.71 29.57
CA PRO A 614 -23.93 -26.01 30.99
C PRO A 614 -24.74 -27.27 31.35
N GLU A 615 -24.05 -28.32 31.81
CA GLU A 615 -24.67 -29.57 32.28
C GLU A 615 -24.76 -29.59 33.81
N PRO A 616 -25.94 -29.78 34.40
CA PRO A 616 -26.07 -29.93 35.85
C PRO A 616 -25.34 -31.18 36.38
N ILE A 617 -24.66 -31.05 37.51
CA ILE A 617 -24.01 -32.16 38.22
C ILE A 617 -25.02 -32.70 39.24
N ALA A 618 -25.57 -33.90 38.99
CA ALA A 618 -26.55 -34.51 39.90
C ALA A 618 -25.98 -34.69 41.33
N GLY A 619 -26.75 -34.32 42.36
CA GLY A 619 -26.35 -34.43 43.78
C GLY A 619 -25.47 -33.29 44.30
N SER A 620 -25.32 -32.19 43.53
CA SER A 620 -24.50 -31.03 43.88
C SER A 620 -25.32 -29.80 44.29
N GLU A 621 -26.57 -30.01 44.71
CA GLU A 621 -27.48 -28.95 45.11
C GLU A 621 -26.99 -28.19 46.35
N PHE A 622 -27.15 -26.88 46.34
CA PHE A 622 -26.82 -25.99 47.45
C PHE A 622 -27.77 -24.79 47.47
N SER A 623 -27.95 -24.17 48.64
CA SER A 623 -28.82 -23.01 48.81
C SER A 623 -28.02 -21.73 49.02
N ILE A 624 -28.42 -20.65 48.37
CA ILE A 624 -27.95 -19.29 48.62
C ILE A 624 -29.03 -18.59 49.46
N SER A 625 -28.68 -18.12 50.67
CA SER A 625 -29.60 -17.34 51.51
C SER A 625 -29.84 -15.98 50.86
N CYS A 626 -31.10 -15.66 50.56
CA CYS A 626 -31.50 -14.38 50.00
C CYS A 626 -32.98 -14.11 50.31
N ASN A 627 -33.36 -12.85 50.49
CA ASN A 627 -34.76 -12.46 50.64
C ASN A 627 -35.33 -11.73 49.40
N SER A 628 -34.54 -11.69 48.32
CA SER A 628 -34.95 -11.11 47.04
C SER A 628 -34.20 -11.78 45.89
N VAL A 629 -34.90 -12.04 44.79
CA VAL A 629 -34.33 -12.61 43.57
C VAL A 629 -34.63 -11.72 42.37
N ILE A 630 -33.59 -11.33 41.63
CA ILE A 630 -33.70 -10.58 40.39
C ILE A 630 -33.38 -11.50 39.21
N SER A 631 -34.35 -11.71 38.32
CA SER A 631 -34.16 -12.52 37.11
C SER A 631 -33.65 -11.68 35.94
N ALA A 632 -32.44 -11.95 35.45
CA ALA A 632 -31.80 -11.26 34.32
C ALA A 632 -31.40 -12.25 33.20
N ILE A 633 -32.32 -13.17 32.87
CA ILE A 633 -32.05 -14.26 31.90
C ILE A 633 -32.41 -13.94 30.45
N GLY A 634 -32.83 -12.71 30.17
CA GLY A 634 -33.09 -12.21 28.82
C GLY A 634 -34.27 -11.25 28.75
N GLN A 635 -34.36 -10.57 27.62
CA GLN A 635 -35.43 -9.65 27.27
C GLN A 635 -36.31 -10.25 26.16
N GLN A 636 -37.55 -9.78 26.07
CA GLN A 636 -38.50 -10.15 25.03
C GLN A 636 -39.24 -8.93 24.49
N VAL A 637 -39.65 -9.02 23.24
CA VAL A 637 -40.54 -8.05 22.61
C VAL A 637 -41.93 -8.24 23.20
N LEU A 638 -42.63 -7.14 23.50
CA LEU A 638 -44.01 -7.16 23.97
C LEU A 638 -44.92 -6.92 22.76
N PRO A 639 -45.62 -7.94 22.23
CA PRO A 639 -46.43 -7.80 21.02
C PRO A 639 -47.83 -7.23 21.35
N ASP A 640 -47.86 -6.08 22.04
CA ASP A 640 -49.10 -5.41 22.49
C ASP A 640 -50.07 -5.09 21.33
N TRP A 641 -49.60 -5.15 20.08
CA TRP A 641 -50.37 -4.94 18.86
C TRP A 641 -51.19 -6.15 18.40
N GLU A 642 -50.91 -7.36 18.89
CA GLU A 642 -51.68 -8.57 18.55
C GLU A 642 -53.11 -8.47 19.10
N ASP A 643 -53.26 -7.99 20.33
CA ASP A 643 -54.56 -7.75 20.99
C ASP A 643 -55.41 -6.69 20.27
N ALA A 644 -54.77 -5.86 19.44
CA ALA A 644 -55.39 -4.79 18.66
C ALA A 644 -55.77 -5.21 17.23
N GLY A 645 -55.53 -6.47 16.85
CA GLY A 645 -55.82 -6.99 15.50
C GLY A 645 -54.86 -6.53 14.41
N ILE A 646 -53.66 -6.04 14.77
CA ILE A 646 -52.61 -5.65 13.80
C ILE A 646 -51.86 -6.90 13.33
N SER A 647 -51.91 -7.20 12.03
CA SER A 647 -51.30 -8.41 11.44
C SER A 647 -49.83 -8.20 11.07
N LEU A 648 -48.93 -8.18 12.06
CA LEU A 648 -47.48 -8.25 11.85
C LEU A 648 -47.00 -9.69 12.05
N GLU A 649 -46.25 -10.24 11.08
CA GLU A 649 -45.63 -11.55 11.24
C GLU A 649 -44.50 -11.51 12.27
N CYS A 650 -44.59 -12.37 13.29
CA CYS A 650 -43.60 -12.49 14.35
C CYS A 650 -43.06 -13.92 14.43
N ASP A 651 -41.82 -14.07 14.89
CA ASP A 651 -41.21 -15.38 15.13
C ASP A 651 -41.65 -15.99 16.48
N ALA A 652 -41.15 -17.19 16.79
CA ALA A 652 -41.48 -17.89 18.04
C ALA A 652 -41.05 -17.15 19.34
N GLY A 653 -40.23 -16.10 19.22
CA GLY A 653 -39.81 -15.22 20.32
C GLY A 653 -40.49 -13.85 20.30
N SER A 654 -41.59 -13.71 19.53
CA SER A 654 -42.34 -12.47 19.33
C SER A 654 -41.54 -11.35 18.66
N ARG A 655 -40.45 -11.67 17.95
CA ARG A 655 -39.67 -10.69 17.18
C ARG A 655 -40.32 -10.47 15.82
N ILE A 656 -40.33 -9.23 15.36
CA ILE A 656 -40.94 -8.86 14.06
C ILE A 656 -40.09 -9.44 12.92
N ILE A 657 -40.74 -10.18 12.02
CA ILE A 657 -40.10 -10.72 10.82
C ILE A 657 -40.04 -9.62 9.76
N ILE A 658 -38.84 -9.41 9.20
CA ILE A 658 -38.58 -8.45 8.13
C ILE A 658 -37.84 -9.10 6.97
N ASN A 659 -37.86 -8.42 5.82
CA ASN A 659 -36.84 -8.60 4.80
C ASN A 659 -35.51 -7.97 5.30
N PRO A 660 -34.42 -8.75 5.44
CA PRO A 660 -33.16 -8.26 6.02
C PRO A 660 -32.44 -7.20 5.18
N GLU A 661 -32.72 -7.13 3.87
CA GLU A 661 -32.12 -6.15 2.96
C GLU A 661 -32.91 -4.83 2.99
N THR A 662 -34.23 -4.90 2.87
CA THR A 662 -35.09 -3.71 2.77
C THR A 662 -35.61 -3.19 4.12
N MET A 663 -35.47 -3.98 5.19
CA MET A 663 -36.03 -3.71 6.52
C MET A 663 -37.57 -3.66 6.57
N GLN A 664 -38.25 -4.05 5.47
CA GLN A 664 -39.71 -4.07 5.39
C GLN A 664 -40.30 -5.25 6.14
N THR A 665 -41.43 -5.01 6.80
CA THR A 665 -42.29 -6.08 7.33
C THR A 665 -43.15 -6.70 6.21
N CYS A 666 -44.09 -7.58 6.56
CA CYS A 666 -45.11 -8.06 5.64
C CYS A 666 -46.05 -6.96 5.09
N ILE A 667 -45.99 -5.74 5.63
CA ILE A 667 -46.72 -4.56 5.16
C ILE A 667 -45.73 -3.61 4.46
N PRO A 668 -45.88 -3.31 3.16
CA PRO A 668 -44.88 -2.57 2.38
C PRO A 668 -44.47 -1.19 2.94
N GLN A 669 -45.42 -0.44 3.50
CA GLN A 669 -45.16 0.89 4.08
C GLN A 669 -44.66 0.86 5.54
N VAL A 670 -44.43 -0.33 6.12
CA VAL A 670 -44.03 -0.52 7.52
C VAL A 670 -42.68 -1.21 7.58
N PHE A 671 -41.74 -0.56 8.27
CA PHE A 671 -40.37 -0.99 8.46
C PHE A 671 -40.12 -1.27 9.94
N ALA A 672 -39.23 -2.19 10.27
CA ALA A 672 -38.86 -2.46 11.65
C ALA A 672 -37.35 -2.69 11.80
N ALA A 673 -36.78 -2.25 12.92
CA ALA A 673 -35.36 -2.46 13.22
C ALA A 673 -35.06 -2.41 14.73
N GLY A 674 -33.80 -2.67 15.09
CA GLY A 674 -33.33 -2.74 16.47
C GLY A 674 -33.84 -3.99 17.19
N ASP A 675 -33.90 -3.93 18.52
CA ASP A 675 -34.19 -5.12 19.34
C ASP A 675 -35.57 -5.75 19.08
N ALA A 676 -36.51 -5.01 18.48
CA ALA A 676 -37.80 -5.55 18.04
C ALA A 676 -37.68 -6.62 16.95
N VAL A 677 -36.57 -6.61 16.19
CA VAL A 677 -36.29 -7.54 15.08
C VAL A 677 -35.17 -8.50 15.47
N THR A 678 -34.04 -7.99 15.95
CA THR A 678 -32.86 -8.82 16.22
C THR A 678 -32.95 -9.54 17.57
N GLY A 679 -33.77 -9.02 18.50
CA GLY A 679 -33.59 -9.26 19.93
C GLY A 679 -32.48 -8.37 20.50
N PRO A 680 -32.17 -8.51 21.81
CA PRO A 680 -31.29 -7.59 22.52
C PRO A 680 -29.92 -7.43 21.88
N ALA A 681 -29.64 -6.22 21.39
CA ALA A 681 -28.38 -5.84 20.78
C ALA A 681 -27.71 -4.71 21.59
N THR A 682 -26.55 -4.26 21.13
CA THR A 682 -25.85 -3.13 21.72
C THR A 682 -26.40 -1.81 21.14
N ALA A 683 -26.31 -0.72 21.90
CA ALA A 683 -26.86 0.57 21.47
C ALA A 683 -26.30 1.05 20.12
N VAL A 684 -25.04 0.74 19.79
CA VAL A 684 -24.42 1.09 18.50
C VAL A 684 -24.95 0.25 17.34
N GLU A 685 -25.32 -1.00 17.57
CA GLU A 685 -25.98 -1.85 16.56
C GLU A 685 -27.41 -1.37 16.30
N ALA A 686 -28.13 -0.95 17.34
CA ALA A 686 -29.44 -0.33 17.19
C ALA A 686 -29.37 0.99 16.39
N VAL A 687 -28.36 1.82 16.63
CA VAL A 687 -28.08 3.02 15.80
C VAL A 687 -27.84 2.63 14.34
N ALA A 688 -26.99 1.64 14.07
CA ALA A 688 -26.71 1.15 12.72
C ALA A 688 -27.99 0.65 12.00
N ALA A 689 -28.85 -0.07 12.73
CA ALA A 689 -30.12 -0.55 12.21
C ALA A 689 -31.10 0.60 11.91
N GLY A 690 -31.09 1.66 12.73
CA GLY A 690 -31.85 2.89 12.50
C GLY A 690 -31.44 3.61 11.21
N HIS A 691 -30.14 3.77 10.96
CA HIS A 691 -29.62 4.36 9.71
C HIS A 691 -30.10 3.56 8.47
N ARG A 692 -29.92 2.23 8.50
CA ARG A 692 -30.38 1.34 7.42
C ARG A 692 -31.88 1.45 7.17
N ALA A 693 -32.69 1.54 8.22
CA ALA A 693 -34.13 1.67 8.09
C ALA A 693 -34.52 3.04 7.50
N ALA A 694 -33.88 4.13 7.92
CA ALA A 694 -34.12 5.45 7.36
C ALA A 694 -33.79 5.53 5.86
N ASP A 695 -32.66 4.97 5.43
CA ASP A 695 -32.28 4.94 4.02
C ASP A 695 -33.29 4.14 3.17
N ASN A 696 -33.76 2.99 3.66
CA ASN A 696 -34.79 2.20 2.98
C ASN A 696 -36.16 2.90 2.95
N ILE A 697 -36.56 3.58 4.03
CA ILE A 697 -37.80 4.37 4.07
C ILE A 697 -37.73 5.51 3.03
N ARG A 698 -36.58 6.18 2.90
CA ARG A 698 -36.38 7.22 1.89
C ARG A 698 -36.56 6.68 0.47
N GLN A 699 -35.88 5.57 0.15
CA GLN A 699 -35.99 4.92 -1.15
C GLN A 699 -37.43 4.50 -1.44
N TYR A 700 -38.13 3.94 -0.46
CA TYR A 700 -39.54 3.55 -0.58
C TYR A 700 -40.47 4.74 -0.90
N ILE A 701 -40.31 5.87 -0.21
CA ILE A 701 -41.15 7.05 -0.44
C ILE A 701 -40.84 7.67 -1.82
N GLU A 702 -39.59 7.64 -2.27
CA GLU A 702 -39.17 8.19 -3.57
C GLU A 702 -39.62 7.32 -4.75
N ASP A 703 -39.43 5.99 -4.65
CA ASP A 703 -39.95 5.02 -5.60
C ASP A 703 -40.23 3.67 -4.89
N PRO A 704 -41.51 3.35 -4.63
CA PRO A 704 -41.90 2.09 -3.98
C PRO A 704 -41.45 0.81 -4.72
N ASN A 705 -41.12 0.89 -6.01
CA ASN A 705 -40.63 -0.23 -6.81
C ASN A 705 -39.10 -0.30 -6.90
N SER A 706 -38.38 0.70 -6.37
CA SER A 706 -36.92 0.79 -6.44
C SER A 706 -36.19 -0.02 -5.37
N LEU A 707 -36.92 -0.59 -4.40
CA LEU A 707 -36.39 -1.51 -3.39
C LEU A 707 -36.01 -2.84 -4.05
N ALA A 708 -34.92 -2.83 -4.83
CA ALA A 708 -34.31 -4.02 -5.37
C ALA A 708 -33.30 -4.57 -4.36
N ALA A 709 -33.23 -5.91 -4.27
CA ALA A 709 -32.14 -6.61 -3.63
C ALA A 709 -30.81 -6.22 -4.31
N GLU A 710 -30.08 -5.27 -3.75
CA GLU A 710 -28.64 -5.23 -3.99
C GLU A 710 -28.04 -6.44 -3.26
N GLU A 711 -27.22 -7.24 -3.96
CA GLU A 711 -26.42 -8.29 -3.33
C GLU A 711 -25.60 -7.66 -2.22
N THR A 712 -26.09 -7.77 -0.98
CA THR A 712 -25.29 -7.42 0.18
C THR A 712 -24.10 -8.35 0.20
N ALA A 713 -22.90 -7.77 0.12
CA ALA A 713 -21.65 -8.50 0.32
C ALA A 713 -21.81 -9.34 1.59
N SER A 714 -21.73 -10.67 1.45
CA SER A 714 -22.11 -11.57 2.53
C SER A 714 -21.38 -11.20 3.82
N GLU A 715 -22.11 -11.08 4.93
CA GLU A 715 -21.54 -10.88 6.28
C GLU A 715 -20.58 -12.03 6.68
N THR A 716 -20.49 -13.09 5.86
CA THR A 716 -19.56 -14.21 6.01
C THR A 716 -18.23 -14.05 5.25
N ALA A 717 -18.03 -12.96 4.51
CA ALA A 717 -16.74 -12.67 3.90
C ALA A 717 -15.75 -12.28 5.00
N LYS A 718 -14.74 -13.12 5.25
CA LYS A 718 -13.58 -12.70 6.05
C LYS A 718 -13.03 -11.42 5.43
N PRO A 719 -12.89 -10.31 6.17
CA PRO A 719 -12.33 -9.10 5.61
C PRO A 719 -10.93 -9.44 5.08
N GLU A 720 -10.71 -9.23 3.78
CA GLU A 720 -9.37 -9.25 3.22
C GLU A 720 -8.50 -8.22 3.99
N PRO A 721 -7.20 -8.49 4.20
CA PRO A 721 -6.32 -7.49 4.79
C PRO A 721 -6.32 -6.25 3.88
N GLY A 722 -6.85 -5.13 4.40
CA GLY A 722 -6.92 -3.88 3.64
C GLY A 722 -5.53 -3.32 3.34
N ASP A 723 -5.42 -2.57 2.24
CA ASP A 723 -4.24 -1.76 1.92
C ASP A 723 -4.16 -0.58 2.89
N TRP A 724 -3.48 -0.78 4.02
CA TRP A 724 -3.25 0.22 5.05
C TRP A 724 -1.78 0.68 5.08
N THR A 725 -1.52 1.85 5.66
CA THR A 725 -0.17 2.33 5.90
C THR A 725 0.63 1.31 6.73
N PRO A 726 1.86 0.93 6.32
CA PRO A 726 2.74 0.08 7.11
C PRO A 726 3.03 0.68 8.49
N LEU A 727 3.17 -0.17 9.51
CA LEU A 727 3.61 0.28 10.83
C LEU A 727 5.09 0.68 10.76
N PRO A 728 5.48 1.86 11.26
CA PRO A 728 6.89 2.19 11.40
C PRO A 728 7.57 1.21 12.37
N GLU A 729 8.76 0.72 12.02
CA GLU A 729 9.48 -0.32 12.77
C GLU A 729 9.94 0.13 14.16
N ASN A 730 10.09 1.45 14.39
CA ASN A 730 10.67 2.03 15.61
C ASN A 730 9.65 2.89 16.40
N ILE A 731 8.37 2.52 16.46
CA ILE A 731 7.43 3.23 17.35
C ILE A 731 7.69 2.81 18.80
N GLU A 732 7.99 3.78 19.67
CA GLU A 732 8.08 3.55 21.10
C GLU A 732 6.70 3.21 21.71
N PRO A 733 6.58 2.12 22.49
CA PRO A 733 5.39 1.83 23.26
C PRO A 733 5.05 2.97 24.23
N CYS A 734 3.79 3.38 24.29
CA CYS A 734 3.33 4.38 25.23
C CYS A 734 2.08 3.91 25.98
N ALA A 735 1.99 4.31 27.26
CA ALA A 735 0.89 3.92 28.12
C ALA A 735 -0.43 4.54 27.64
N ARG A 736 -1.48 3.71 27.64
CA ARG A 736 -2.87 4.13 27.45
C ARG A 736 -3.29 4.97 28.65
N VAL A 737 -4.03 6.06 28.41
CA VAL A 737 -4.55 6.89 29.51
C VAL A 737 -5.66 6.14 30.24
N GLU A 738 -5.50 6.03 31.56
CA GLU A 738 -6.54 5.52 32.46
C GLU A 738 -7.54 6.64 32.81
N THR A 739 -8.82 6.31 32.80
CA THR A 739 -9.90 7.21 33.20
C THR A 739 -9.96 7.36 34.70
N SER A 740 -10.27 8.57 35.17
CA SER A 740 -10.54 8.80 36.59
C SER A 740 -11.92 8.27 36.97
N GLU A 741 -12.01 7.67 38.14
CA GLU A 741 -13.22 7.05 38.66
C GLU A 741 -13.51 7.52 40.09
N LEU A 742 -14.79 7.52 40.49
CA LEU A 742 -15.18 7.73 41.88
C LEU A 742 -14.56 6.67 42.79
N ALA A 743 -14.17 7.06 44.01
CA ALA A 743 -13.62 6.14 45.00
C ALA A 743 -14.68 5.09 45.39
N LEU A 744 -14.25 3.84 45.63
CA LEU A 744 -15.18 2.72 45.91
C LEU A 744 -16.16 3.01 47.05
N GLN A 745 -15.70 3.71 48.09
CA GLN A 745 -16.50 4.12 49.24
C GLN A 745 -17.64 5.11 48.88
N ASP A 746 -17.45 5.93 47.85
CA ASP A 746 -18.45 6.91 47.40
C ASP A 746 -19.45 6.28 46.41
N ARG A 747 -19.05 5.22 45.69
CA ARG A 747 -19.92 4.51 44.73
C ARG A 747 -21.13 3.82 45.38
N ALA A 748 -20.99 3.38 46.62
CA ALA A 748 -22.04 2.70 47.37
C ALA A 748 -23.10 3.66 47.95
N CYS A 749 -22.84 4.98 47.92
CA CYS A 749 -23.65 5.99 48.59
C CYS A 749 -24.63 6.73 47.67
N GLY A 750 -24.71 6.37 46.38
CA GLY A 750 -25.60 7.04 45.42
C GLY A 750 -25.46 6.57 43.98
N PHE A 751 -26.11 7.30 43.08
CA PHE A 751 -26.14 7.04 41.63
C PHE A 751 -25.30 8.05 40.84
N ASP A 752 -24.34 8.72 41.49
CA ASP A 752 -23.42 9.63 40.81
C ASP A 752 -22.60 8.88 39.74
N GLU A 753 -22.27 9.58 38.66
CA GLU A 753 -21.56 8.99 37.53
C GLU A 753 -20.17 8.47 37.95
N VAL A 754 -19.91 7.17 37.76
CA VAL A 754 -18.71 6.52 38.29
C VAL A 754 -17.43 6.94 37.58
N CYS A 755 -17.47 7.06 36.26
CA CYS A 755 -16.32 7.48 35.46
C CYS A 755 -16.41 8.98 35.20
N THR A 756 -15.36 9.75 35.48
CA THR A 756 -15.35 11.23 35.33
C THR A 756 -14.77 11.70 34.00
N GLY A 757 -14.40 10.77 33.10
CA GLY A 757 -13.86 11.09 31.77
C GLY A 757 -12.40 11.54 31.76
N LEU A 758 -11.97 12.11 30.63
CA LEU A 758 -10.60 12.59 30.39
C LEU A 758 -10.53 14.12 30.50
N SER A 759 -9.40 14.65 30.96
CA SER A 759 -9.07 16.07 30.78
C SER A 759 -8.73 16.37 29.30
N ALA A 760 -8.72 17.66 28.91
CA ALA A 760 -8.33 18.06 27.56
C ALA A 760 -6.90 17.63 27.19
N GLU A 761 -5.98 17.69 28.16
CA GLU A 761 -4.58 17.28 27.99
C GLU A 761 -4.47 15.77 27.79
N GLN A 762 -5.20 15.00 28.61
CA GLN A 762 -5.30 13.55 28.51
C GLN A 762 -5.90 13.10 27.18
N ALA A 763 -7.00 13.74 26.75
CA ALA A 763 -7.65 13.45 25.47
C ALA A 763 -6.74 13.77 24.28
N ALA A 764 -6.02 14.90 24.31
CA ALA A 764 -5.08 15.25 23.26
C ALA A 764 -3.90 14.25 23.17
N TYR A 765 -3.34 13.85 24.31
CA TYR A 765 -2.29 12.83 24.37
C TYR A 765 -2.79 11.48 23.82
N GLU A 766 -3.94 11.00 24.31
CA GLU A 766 -4.51 9.72 23.91
C GLU A 766 -4.86 9.69 22.42
N ALA A 767 -5.40 10.79 21.87
CA ALA A 767 -5.67 10.93 20.45
C ALA A 767 -4.40 10.87 19.58
N ARG A 768 -3.28 11.45 20.04
CA ARG A 768 -1.98 11.43 19.33
C ARG A 768 -1.33 10.05 19.29
N ARG A 769 -1.79 9.08 20.10
CA ARG A 769 -1.37 7.67 20.00
C ARG A 769 -1.86 7.01 18.71
N CYS A 770 -2.85 7.58 18.03
CA CYS A 770 -3.33 7.07 16.75
C CYS A 770 -2.25 7.13 15.66
N ILE A 771 -1.98 5.99 15.03
CA ILE A 771 -0.93 5.79 14.02
C ILE A 771 -1.34 6.14 12.58
N ASN A 772 -2.55 6.68 12.37
CA ASN A 772 -3.05 7.08 11.04
C ASN A 772 -3.00 5.97 9.97
N CYS A 773 -3.40 4.74 10.33
CA CYS A 773 -3.28 3.57 9.43
C CYS A 773 -4.09 3.66 8.13
N GLY A 774 -5.13 4.51 8.05
CA GLY A 774 -5.86 4.77 6.81
C GLY A 774 -5.27 5.88 5.92
N GLY A 775 -4.09 6.43 6.27
CA GLY A 775 -3.58 7.65 5.63
C GLY A 775 -4.53 8.82 5.89
N CYS A 776 -5.15 9.35 4.83
CA CYS A 776 -6.26 10.30 4.93
C CYS A 776 -7.43 9.75 5.75
N CYS A 777 -7.83 10.48 6.78
CA CYS A 777 -8.94 10.11 7.65
C CYS A 777 -10.33 10.52 7.13
N GLU A 778 -10.43 11.01 5.89
CA GLU A 778 -11.70 11.44 5.26
C GLU A 778 -12.57 12.38 6.14
N CYS A 779 -11.97 13.29 6.91
CA CYS A 779 -12.72 14.24 7.75
C CYS A 779 -13.36 15.39 6.96
N MET A 780 -13.11 15.46 5.65
CA MET A 780 -13.63 16.46 4.70
C MET A 780 -13.31 17.93 4.99
N GLU A 781 -12.51 18.24 6.01
CA GLU A 781 -12.06 19.61 6.30
C GLU A 781 -11.28 20.24 5.13
N CYS A 782 -10.52 19.44 4.40
CA CYS A 782 -9.83 19.90 3.19
C CYS A 782 -10.80 20.33 2.09
N VAL A 783 -11.94 19.62 1.93
CA VAL A 783 -12.99 19.97 0.96
C VAL A 783 -13.65 21.29 1.35
N LYS A 784 -14.03 21.44 2.64
CA LYS A 784 -14.70 22.65 3.16
C LYS A 784 -13.88 23.92 2.95
N THR A 785 -12.56 23.85 3.10
CA THR A 785 -11.68 25.02 2.94
C THR A 785 -11.28 25.30 1.48
N CYS A 786 -11.55 24.39 0.54
CA CYS A 786 -11.07 24.51 -0.83
C CYS A 786 -11.99 25.38 -1.68
N GLU A 787 -11.73 26.69 -1.74
CA GLU A 787 -12.54 27.65 -2.53
C GLU A 787 -12.64 27.29 -4.02
N ALA A 788 -11.59 26.69 -4.60
CA ALA A 788 -11.57 26.27 -6.00
C ALA A 788 -12.40 24.99 -6.27
N ASN A 789 -12.95 24.35 -5.23
CA ASN A 789 -13.68 23.08 -5.30
C ASN A 789 -12.92 21.96 -6.06
N ALA A 790 -11.58 21.94 -5.96
CA ALA A 790 -10.72 21.03 -6.73
C ALA A 790 -10.61 19.63 -6.12
N ILE A 791 -10.97 19.45 -4.85
CA ILE A 791 -10.81 18.17 -4.13
C ILE A 791 -12.04 17.28 -4.39
N ASP A 792 -11.80 16.04 -4.80
CA ASP A 792 -12.84 15.04 -5.04
C ASP A 792 -12.33 13.64 -4.63
N HIS A 793 -12.90 13.14 -3.54
CA HIS A 793 -12.55 11.85 -2.93
C HIS A 793 -13.09 10.63 -3.69
N THR A 794 -13.90 10.84 -4.74
CA THR A 794 -14.52 9.80 -5.56
C THR A 794 -13.75 9.50 -6.84
N MET A 795 -12.63 10.21 -7.09
CA MET A 795 -11.77 9.96 -8.24
C MET A 795 -11.31 8.50 -8.27
N MET A 796 -11.49 7.88 -9.44
CA MET A 796 -11.03 6.52 -9.73
C MET A 796 -9.73 6.55 -10.53
N PRO A 797 -8.90 5.49 -10.46
CA PRO A 797 -7.77 5.33 -11.36
C PRO A 797 -8.20 5.38 -12.83
N GLU A 798 -7.38 5.99 -13.68
CA GLU A 798 -7.59 6.07 -15.13
C GLU A 798 -6.57 5.18 -15.84
N GLU A 799 -7.02 4.36 -16.78
CA GLU A 799 -6.15 3.60 -17.68
C GLU A 799 -5.98 4.33 -19.00
N LYS A 800 -4.73 4.42 -19.48
CA LYS A 800 -4.38 5.12 -20.70
C LYS A 800 -3.48 4.27 -21.60
N GLU A 801 -3.98 3.94 -22.79
CA GLU A 801 -3.19 3.30 -23.85
C GLU A 801 -2.40 4.37 -24.64
N ILE A 802 -1.08 4.19 -24.74
CA ILE A 802 -0.17 5.08 -25.48
C ILE A 802 0.54 4.29 -26.57
N ARG A 803 0.60 4.85 -27.78
CA ARG A 803 1.39 4.29 -28.89
C ARG A 803 2.68 5.07 -29.08
N ALA A 804 3.81 4.37 -29.18
CA ALA A 804 5.13 5.00 -29.29
C ALA A 804 6.11 4.21 -30.16
N GLY A 805 7.07 4.89 -30.75
CA GLY A 805 8.11 4.28 -31.57
C GLY A 805 9.25 3.67 -30.73
N SER A 806 9.47 4.25 -29.57
CA SER A 806 10.60 3.97 -28.69
C SER A 806 10.25 4.30 -27.25
N ILE A 807 11.02 3.71 -26.34
CA ILE A 807 10.86 3.88 -24.90
C ILE A 807 12.24 4.21 -24.30
N ILE A 808 12.30 5.15 -23.37
CA ILE A 808 13.51 5.45 -22.58
C ILE A 808 13.20 5.21 -21.10
N LEU A 809 13.95 4.32 -20.47
CA LEU A 809 13.86 4.03 -19.05
C LEU A 809 14.84 4.90 -18.27
N ALA A 810 14.32 5.65 -17.31
CA ALA A 810 15.02 6.65 -16.53
C ALA A 810 14.58 6.63 -15.05
N THR A 811 14.31 5.44 -14.51
CA THR A 811 13.65 5.21 -13.21
C THR A 811 14.49 5.54 -11.97
N GLY A 812 15.74 5.97 -12.14
CA GLY A 812 16.60 6.36 -11.03
C GLY A 812 17.19 5.18 -10.25
N TYR A 813 17.28 5.33 -8.93
CA TYR A 813 17.97 4.42 -8.01
C TYR A 813 17.33 4.52 -6.62
N ASP A 814 17.63 3.57 -5.73
CA ASP A 814 17.33 3.66 -4.30
C ASP A 814 18.63 3.77 -3.49
N LEU A 815 18.51 4.15 -2.22
CA LEU A 815 19.64 4.14 -1.29
C LEU A 815 19.54 2.91 -0.39
N LEU A 816 20.69 2.27 -0.13
CA LEU A 816 20.78 1.19 0.85
C LEU A 816 20.26 1.68 2.21
N ASP A 817 19.36 0.90 2.81
CA ASP A 817 18.95 1.03 4.19
C ASP A 817 20.03 0.42 5.12
N PRO A 818 20.76 1.23 5.91
CA PRO A 818 21.84 0.74 6.75
C PRO A 818 21.35 0.19 8.11
N THR A 819 20.04 0.03 8.34
CA THR A 819 19.48 -0.47 9.60
C THR A 819 20.04 -1.84 10.01
N SER A 820 20.30 -2.72 9.03
CA SER A 820 20.93 -4.03 9.26
C SER A 820 22.43 -3.94 9.62
N MET A 821 23.08 -2.81 9.36
CA MET A 821 24.49 -2.56 9.67
C MET A 821 24.65 -2.06 11.11
N HIS A 822 24.28 -2.89 12.08
CA HIS A 822 24.20 -2.52 13.50
C HIS A 822 25.47 -1.85 14.06
N GLN A 823 26.65 -2.16 13.53
CA GLN A 823 27.92 -1.55 13.92
C GLN A 823 27.99 -0.03 13.69
N TYR A 824 27.15 0.52 12.81
CA TYR A 824 27.10 1.97 12.55
C TYR A 824 26.02 2.68 13.36
N GLY A 825 25.16 1.94 14.07
CA GLY A 825 24.19 2.50 15.01
C GLY A 825 23.10 3.38 14.38
N TYR A 826 22.83 3.24 13.07
CA TYR A 826 21.69 3.88 12.42
C TYR A 826 20.37 3.38 13.04
N GLY A 827 19.41 4.28 13.25
CA GLY A 827 18.14 3.99 13.96
C GLY A 827 18.28 3.84 15.47
N ARG A 828 19.48 3.51 15.99
CA ARG A 828 19.77 3.42 17.43
C ARG A 828 20.24 4.74 18.01
N TYR A 829 21.14 5.45 17.32
CA TYR A 829 21.71 6.70 17.79
C TYR A 829 21.03 7.90 17.09
N PRO A 830 20.54 8.90 17.84
CA PRO A 830 19.79 10.03 17.25
C PRO A 830 20.58 10.84 16.21
N ASN A 831 21.91 10.87 16.33
CA ASN A 831 22.81 11.70 15.52
C ASN A 831 23.61 10.91 14.46
N VAL A 832 23.13 9.72 14.09
CA VAL A 832 23.61 8.98 12.93
C VAL A 832 22.61 9.14 11.79
N PHE A 833 23.02 9.84 10.73
CA PHE A 833 22.17 10.13 9.56
C PHE A 833 22.69 9.44 8.30
N THR A 834 21.81 9.13 7.35
CA THR A 834 22.22 8.77 5.99
C THR A 834 22.58 10.02 5.18
N SER A 835 23.21 9.82 4.02
CA SER A 835 23.57 10.92 3.11
C SER A 835 22.33 11.73 2.67
N LEU A 836 21.20 11.10 2.37
CA LEU A 836 20.01 11.82 1.92
C LEU A 836 19.32 12.57 3.06
N GLU A 837 19.25 11.99 4.26
CA GLU A 837 18.76 12.72 5.43
C GLU A 837 19.60 13.97 5.68
N PHE A 838 20.93 13.87 5.56
CA PHE A 838 21.82 15.02 5.67
C PHE A 838 21.56 16.08 4.59
N GLU A 839 21.30 15.69 3.33
CA GLU A 839 20.86 16.64 2.29
C GLU A 839 19.62 17.41 2.71
N ARG A 840 18.64 16.70 3.29
CA ARG A 840 17.38 17.31 3.74
C ARG A 840 17.61 18.28 4.90
N LEU A 841 18.52 17.98 5.83
CA LEU A 841 18.92 18.93 6.87
C LEU A 841 19.59 20.19 6.30
N SER A 842 20.45 20.02 5.28
CA SER A 842 21.13 21.15 4.65
C SER A 842 20.20 21.97 3.76
N ASN A 843 19.20 21.36 3.12
CA ASN A 843 18.36 22.03 2.14
C ASN A 843 17.46 23.11 2.77
N ALA A 844 17.41 24.31 2.18
CA ALA A 844 16.61 25.44 2.65
C ALA A 844 15.10 25.13 2.75
N THR A 845 14.59 24.22 1.92
CA THR A 845 13.19 23.74 1.93
C THR A 845 13.02 22.44 2.71
N GLY A 846 14.07 21.96 3.38
CA GLY A 846 14.02 20.78 4.23
C GLY A 846 13.49 21.08 5.63
N PRO A 847 13.35 20.04 6.48
CA PRO A 847 12.63 20.11 7.75
C PRO A 847 13.24 21.07 8.78
N THR A 848 14.53 21.39 8.65
CA THR A 848 15.23 22.32 9.57
C THR A 848 15.44 23.72 8.98
N GLY A 849 14.85 24.00 7.81
CA GLY A 849 15.01 25.27 7.09
C GLY A 849 16.44 25.52 6.60
N GLY A 850 17.16 24.44 6.26
CA GLY A 850 18.53 24.47 5.78
C GLY A 850 19.60 24.61 6.86
N ARG A 851 19.24 24.40 8.13
CA ARG A 851 20.16 24.37 9.26
C ARG A 851 20.57 22.93 9.55
N ILE A 852 21.88 22.67 9.61
CA ILE A 852 22.42 21.36 9.99
C ILE A 852 22.33 21.27 11.53
N MET A 853 21.41 20.44 12.02
CA MET A 853 21.05 20.35 13.44
C MET A 853 21.16 18.90 13.92
N MET A 854 21.54 18.75 15.18
CA MET A 854 21.54 17.48 15.91
C MET A 854 20.21 17.23 16.60
N ARG A 855 19.92 15.96 16.85
CA ARG A 855 18.83 15.46 17.67
C ARG A 855 19.28 15.26 19.11
N ASP A 856 18.38 15.51 20.05
CA ASP A 856 18.54 15.12 21.45
C ASP A 856 18.03 13.69 21.73
N ALA A 857 17.93 13.32 23.01
CA ALA A 857 17.44 12.00 23.42
C ALA A 857 15.96 11.76 23.07
N ASN A 858 15.18 12.82 22.85
CA ASN A 858 13.77 12.75 22.43
C ASN A 858 13.62 12.84 20.91
N TRP A 859 14.73 12.74 20.16
CA TRP A 859 14.78 12.85 18.69
C TRP A 859 14.39 14.23 18.14
N GLU A 860 14.39 15.28 18.97
CA GLU A 860 14.06 16.65 18.55
C GLU A 860 15.32 17.41 18.10
N PHE A 861 15.20 18.21 17.04
CA PHE A 861 16.30 19.01 16.51
C PHE A 861 16.60 20.20 17.44
N THR A 862 17.78 20.24 18.04
CA THR A 862 18.12 21.21 19.11
C THR A 862 19.21 22.19 18.74
N LYS A 863 20.42 21.71 18.43
CA LYS A 863 21.61 22.55 18.23
C LYS A 863 22.49 22.06 17.07
N PRO A 864 23.32 22.92 16.45
CA PRO A 864 24.26 22.49 15.41
C PRO A 864 25.40 21.62 15.97
N PRO A 865 26.01 20.73 15.16
CA PRO A 865 27.15 19.92 15.56
C PRO A 865 28.46 20.73 15.55
N GLU A 866 29.36 20.50 16.52
CA GLU A 866 30.71 21.09 16.51
C GLU A 866 31.73 20.17 15.82
N SER A 867 31.41 18.88 15.72
CA SER A 867 32.27 17.85 15.13
C SER A 867 31.45 16.79 14.39
N VAL A 868 31.86 16.46 13.16
CA VAL A 868 31.12 15.55 12.27
C VAL A 868 32.06 14.51 11.64
N ALA A 869 31.67 13.23 11.66
CA ALA A 869 32.32 12.18 10.89
C ALA A 869 31.51 11.82 9.63
N LEU A 870 32.13 11.87 8.47
CA LEU A 870 31.57 11.39 7.21
C LEU A 870 32.20 10.03 6.88
N LEU A 871 31.37 9.00 6.77
CA LEU A 871 31.80 7.62 6.60
C LEU A 871 31.58 7.18 5.16
N HIS A 872 32.65 6.97 4.42
CA HIS A 872 32.58 6.55 3.01
C HIS A 872 32.31 5.06 2.88
N CYS A 873 31.80 4.65 1.71
CA CYS A 873 31.67 3.26 1.30
C CYS A 873 30.79 2.43 2.27
N ILE A 874 29.71 3.01 2.79
CA ILE A 874 28.75 2.26 3.60
C ILE A 874 27.92 1.39 2.66
N GLY A 875 28.15 0.07 2.72
CA GLY A 875 27.52 -0.94 1.86
C GLY A 875 27.99 -0.97 0.40
N SER A 876 28.91 -0.09 0.00
CA SER A 876 29.61 -0.15 -1.30
C SER A 876 31.03 -0.67 -1.12
N ARG A 877 31.55 -1.39 -2.12
CA ARG A 877 32.86 -2.08 -2.05
C ARG A 877 32.94 -2.97 -0.81
N ASP A 878 31.85 -3.67 -0.53
CA ASP A 878 31.64 -4.53 0.62
C ASP A 878 31.11 -5.88 0.16
N ALA A 879 31.87 -6.96 0.38
CA ALA A 879 31.48 -8.30 -0.06
C ALA A 879 30.26 -8.87 0.67
N ASN A 880 29.86 -8.28 1.80
CA ASN A 880 28.63 -8.67 2.51
C ASN A 880 27.39 -7.98 1.94
N TYR A 881 27.59 -6.94 1.13
CA TYR A 881 26.54 -6.13 0.52
C TYR A 881 26.88 -5.97 -0.97
N HIS A 882 27.34 -4.80 -1.42
CA HIS A 882 27.68 -4.56 -2.82
C HIS A 882 29.17 -4.46 -3.06
N GLU A 883 29.71 -5.34 -3.92
CA GLU A 883 31.12 -5.32 -4.32
C GLU A 883 31.48 -4.13 -5.23
N TYR A 884 30.47 -3.50 -5.85
CA TYR A 884 30.67 -2.34 -6.72
C TYR A 884 30.85 -1.02 -5.94
N CYS A 885 31.31 0.01 -6.65
CA CYS A 885 31.45 1.37 -6.12
C CYS A 885 30.28 2.24 -6.57
N SER A 886 29.64 2.95 -5.63
CA SER A 886 28.54 3.88 -5.94
C SER A 886 28.95 5.16 -6.68
N ARG A 887 30.24 5.36 -6.95
CA ARG A 887 30.86 6.42 -7.78
C ARG A 887 30.70 7.87 -7.29
N VAL A 888 29.61 8.22 -6.62
CA VAL A 888 29.29 9.61 -6.22
C VAL A 888 29.57 9.91 -4.75
N CYS A 889 29.70 8.88 -3.90
CA CYS A 889 29.78 9.04 -2.45
C CYS A 889 30.97 9.87 -1.96
N CYS A 890 32.15 9.70 -2.56
CA CYS A 890 33.30 10.54 -2.22
C CYS A 890 33.03 12.02 -2.51
N MET A 891 32.32 12.33 -3.59
CA MET A 891 32.09 13.71 -4.02
C MET A 891 30.99 14.41 -3.23
N TYR A 892 29.89 13.70 -2.91
CA TYR A 892 28.89 14.30 -2.02
C TYR A 892 29.42 14.42 -0.60
N ALA A 893 30.34 13.55 -0.14
CA ALA A 893 30.97 13.69 1.18
C ALA A 893 31.82 14.98 1.24
N LEU A 894 32.64 15.24 0.22
CA LEU A 894 33.37 16.51 0.09
C LEU A 894 32.41 17.71 0.06
N LYS A 895 31.27 17.57 -0.63
CA LYS A 895 30.23 18.58 -0.64
C LYS A 895 29.68 18.81 0.78
N TYR A 896 29.42 17.76 1.55
CA TYR A 896 28.95 17.87 2.94
C TYR A 896 29.99 18.53 3.83
N SER A 897 31.27 18.17 3.69
CA SER A 897 32.37 18.85 4.39
C SER A 897 32.37 20.35 4.14
N HIS A 898 32.22 20.77 2.89
CA HIS A 898 32.09 22.19 2.54
C HIS A 898 30.84 22.83 3.15
N LEU A 899 29.67 22.19 3.01
CA LEU A 899 28.40 22.71 3.51
C LEU A 899 28.38 22.87 5.03
N ILE A 900 28.99 21.96 5.78
CA ILE A 900 29.15 22.06 7.24
C ILE A 900 29.97 23.30 7.58
N LYS A 901 31.12 23.49 6.91
CA LYS A 901 31.98 24.67 7.13
C LYS A 901 31.28 25.98 6.75
N GLU A 902 30.50 25.98 5.67
CA GLU A 902 29.74 27.14 5.19
C GLU A 902 28.59 27.52 6.14
N LYS A 903 27.80 26.55 6.60
CA LYS A 903 26.53 26.78 7.31
C LYS A 903 26.63 26.74 8.82
N VAL A 904 27.46 25.86 9.37
CA VAL A 904 27.72 25.78 10.81
C VAL A 904 28.87 26.71 11.19
N GLY A 905 29.89 26.77 10.34
CA GLY A 905 31.04 27.66 10.47
C GLY A 905 32.37 26.91 10.39
N HIS A 906 33.44 27.64 10.05
CA HIS A 906 34.76 27.04 9.82
C HIS A 906 35.40 26.41 11.07
N HIS A 907 34.89 26.73 12.26
CA HIS A 907 35.30 26.14 13.53
C HIS A 907 34.82 24.68 13.69
N ALA A 908 33.74 24.28 13.03
CA ALA A 908 33.22 22.92 13.12
C ALA A 908 34.22 21.93 12.52
N GLN A 909 34.60 20.90 13.25
CA GLN A 909 35.61 19.94 12.81
C GLN A 909 34.97 18.81 11.99
N VAL A 910 35.47 18.59 10.77
CA VAL A 910 34.95 17.53 9.89
C VAL A 910 36.03 16.48 9.66
N TYR A 911 35.65 15.21 9.81
CA TYR A 911 36.49 14.04 9.59
C TYR A 911 35.91 13.17 8.48
N GLU A 912 36.66 12.92 7.42
CA GLU A 912 36.27 11.99 6.36
C GLU A 912 37.04 10.68 6.49
N PHE A 913 36.32 9.59 6.74
CA PHE A 913 36.87 8.24 6.78
C PHE A 913 36.69 7.56 5.42
N TYR A 914 37.80 7.28 4.74
CA TYR A 914 37.77 6.81 3.36
C TYR A 914 38.76 5.67 3.10
N ILE A 915 38.51 4.88 2.04
CA ILE A 915 39.46 3.88 1.53
C ILE A 915 40.32 4.52 0.42
N ASP A 916 39.63 5.05 -0.60
CA ASP A 916 40.21 5.80 -1.72
C ASP A 916 39.30 6.99 -2.06
N MET A 917 39.88 8.16 -2.32
CA MET A 917 39.12 9.33 -2.81
C MET A 917 38.96 9.22 -4.33
N ARG A 918 37.72 9.00 -4.79
CA ARG A 918 37.42 8.81 -6.22
C ARG A 918 36.92 10.09 -6.89
N CYS A 919 37.82 11.06 -7.04
CA CYS A 919 37.55 12.39 -7.57
C CYS A 919 37.87 12.49 -9.08
N PHE A 920 37.23 11.65 -9.91
CA PHE A 920 37.63 11.43 -11.31
C PHE A 920 37.03 12.42 -12.35
N GLY A 921 36.00 13.18 -11.97
CA GLY A 921 35.35 14.16 -12.86
C GLY A 921 36.14 15.45 -13.03
N LYS A 922 35.72 16.31 -13.97
CA LYS A 922 36.34 17.62 -14.17
C LYS A 922 36.16 18.50 -12.93
N ASN A 923 37.24 19.06 -12.41
CA ASN A 923 37.29 19.88 -11.18
C ASN A 923 37.04 19.11 -9.86
N TYR A 924 37.01 17.77 -9.88
CA TYR A 924 36.66 17.00 -8.68
C TYR A 924 37.85 16.91 -7.71
N GLU A 925 39.06 16.71 -8.25
CA GLU A 925 40.31 16.72 -7.48
C GLU A 925 40.61 18.11 -6.90
N GLU A 926 40.32 19.16 -7.66
CA GLU A 926 40.42 20.55 -7.22
C GLU A 926 39.45 20.84 -6.08
N PHE A 927 38.24 20.28 -6.14
CA PHE A 927 37.27 20.38 -5.05
C PHE A 927 37.73 19.63 -3.79
N TYR A 928 38.31 18.44 -3.95
CA TYR A 928 38.97 17.73 -2.84
C TYR A 928 40.07 18.56 -2.17
N LYS A 929 40.98 19.14 -2.95
CA LYS A 929 42.04 20.03 -2.44
C LYS A 929 41.49 21.26 -1.71
N ARG A 930 40.37 21.81 -2.20
CA ARG A 930 39.68 22.91 -1.52
C ARG A 930 39.18 22.48 -0.14
N CYS A 931 38.52 21.33 -0.02
CA CYS A 931 38.05 20.84 1.29
C CYS A 931 39.22 20.60 2.27
N GLN A 932 40.39 20.17 1.79
CA GLN A 932 41.61 20.09 2.60
C GLN A 932 42.04 21.48 3.12
N GLN A 933 42.03 22.51 2.25
CA GLN A 933 42.37 23.88 2.61
C GLN A 933 41.37 24.50 3.60
N GLU A 934 40.11 24.06 3.56
CA GLU A 934 39.05 24.46 4.49
C GLU A 934 39.16 23.77 5.88
N GLY A 935 40.16 22.90 6.07
CA GLY A 935 40.46 22.26 7.35
C GLY A 935 39.71 20.95 7.60
N THR A 936 39.24 20.28 6.54
CA THR A 936 38.68 18.92 6.63
C THR A 936 39.81 17.91 6.86
N VAL A 937 39.64 17.01 7.83
CA VAL A 937 40.63 15.98 8.17
C VAL A 937 40.28 14.68 7.47
N PHE A 938 41.20 14.16 6.65
CA PHE A 938 41.00 12.92 5.90
C PHE A 938 41.74 11.77 6.57
N ILE A 939 41.01 10.76 7.01
CA ILE A 939 41.54 9.56 7.66
C ILE A 939 41.37 8.39 6.69
N ARG A 940 42.50 7.84 6.24
CA ARG A 940 42.49 6.70 5.33
C ARG A 940 42.24 5.41 6.11
N GLY A 941 40.97 5.08 6.28
CA GLY A 941 40.48 3.89 6.97
C GLY A 941 38.97 3.80 6.90
N LYS A 942 38.44 2.58 6.70
CA LYS A 942 37.01 2.32 6.85
C LYS A 942 36.68 2.29 8.35
N VAL A 943 35.61 2.97 8.76
CA VAL A 943 35.11 2.88 10.15
C VAL A 943 34.62 1.46 10.40
N ALA A 944 35.09 0.89 11.51
CA ALA A 944 34.67 -0.42 12.00
C ALA A 944 33.36 -0.32 12.78
N GLU A 945 33.22 0.72 13.62
CA GLU A 945 32.08 0.89 14.53
C GLU A 945 31.85 2.37 14.90
N ILE A 946 30.59 2.74 15.10
CA ILE A 946 30.16 3.94 15.82
C ILE A 946 29.63 3.51 17.19
N THR A 947 30.12 4.13 18.26
CA THR A 947 29.68 3.85 19.64
C THR A 947 29.52 5.13 20.46
N ASP A 948 28.67 5.11 21.47
CA ASP A 948 28.52 6.15 22.51
C ASP A 948 29.32 5.82 23.79
N THR A 949 30.09 4.73 23.79
CA THR A 949 30.89 4.31 24.94
C THR A 949 32.20 5.08 25.03
N ALA A 950 32.28 6.00 25.99
CA ALA A 950 33.47 6.79 26.28
C ALA A 950 34.56 5.99 27.01
N ARG A 951 35.82 6.20 26.60
CA ARG A 951 37.05 5.68 27.23
C ARG A 951 37.99 6.79 27.69
N SER A 952 37.67 8.04 27.39
CA SER A 952 38.40 9.23 27.83
C SER A 952 37.42 10.36 28.14
N PRO A 953 37.84 11.38 28.91
CA PRO A 953 36.99 12.54 29.20
C PRO A 953 36.53 13.31 27.95
N GLU A 954 37.30 13.24 26.85
CA GLU A 954 36.97 13.91 25.58
C GLU A 954 35.85 13.18 24.79
N GLU A 955 35.60 11.91 25.11
CA GLU A 955 34.56 11.08 24.47
C GLU A 955 33.21 11.15 25.23
N GLU A 956 33.18 11.69 26.44
CA GLU A 956 31.96 11.73 27.26
C GLU A 956 30.84 12.53 26.58
N GLY A 957 29.68 11.89 26.37
CA GLY A 957 28.50 12.50 25.76
C GLY A 957 28.58 12.67 24.23
N LYS A 958 29.56 12.07 23.55
CA LYS A 958 29.74 12.11 22.09
C LYS A 958 29.61 10.73 21.46
N LEU A 959 29.37 10.70 20.15
CA LEU A 959 29.58 9.49 19.35
C LEU A 959 31.08 9.33 19.10
N VAL A 960 31.57 8.11 18.98
CA VAL A 960 32.98 7.80 18.75
C VAL A 960 33.09 6.94 17.49
N ALA A 961 33.74 7.48 16.46
CA ALA A 961 34.06 6.74 15.25
C ALA A 961 35.37 5.96 15.44
N ILE A 962 35.30 4.63 15.37
CA ILE A 962 36.43 3.73 15.56
C ILE A 962 36.87 3.17 14.22
N GLY A 963 38.12 3.39 13.85
CA GLY A 963 38.71 2.84 12.63
C GLY A 963 40.21 2.64 12.75
N GLU A 964 40.85 2.20 11.67
CA GLU A 964 42.30 2.17 11.55
C GLU A 964 42.74 3.31 10.64
N ASP A 965 43.64 4.18 11.10
CA ASP A 965 44.37 5.05 10.18
C ASP A 965 45.48 4.23 9.53
N THR A 966 45.21 3.76 8.30
CA THR A 966 46.12 2.88 7.55
C THR A 966 47.42 3.56 7.15
N LEU A 967 47.47 4.90 7.14
CA LEU A 967 48.71 5.64 6.85
C LEU A 967 49.60 5.72 8.09
N LEU A 968 49.01 5.69 9.29
CA LEU A 968 49.74 5.67 10.55
C LEU A 968 49.89 4.26 11.14
N GLY A 969 49.19 3.26 10.60
CA GLY A 969 49.23 1.86 11.06
C GLY A 969 48.72 1.69 12.49
N ARG A 970 47.74 2.50 12.92
CA ARG A 970 47.19 2.47 14.28
C ARG A 970 45.68 2.64 14.30
N GLN A 971 45.06 2.06 15.32
CA GLN A 971 43.65 2.32 15.62
C GLN A 971 43.45 3.78 16.05
N VAL A 972 42.40 4.40 15.53
CA VAL A 972 41.95 5.74 15.89
C VAL A 972 40.54 5.68 16.47
N ARG A 973 40.29 6.51 17.48
CA ARG A 973 38.98 6.75 18.08
C ARG A 973 38.74 8.25 17.99
N VAL A 974 37.73 8.66 17.22
CA VAL A 974 37.47 10.07 16.95
C VAL A 974 36.12 10.45 17.54
N PRO A 975 36.07 11.21 18.64
CA PRO A 975 34.82 11.70 19.20
C PRO A 975 34.21 12.78 18.28
N VAL A 976 32.93 12.61 17.95
CA VAL A 976 32.14 13.48 17.08
C VAL A 976 30.73 13.64 17.63
N ASP A 977 30.08 14.76 17.32
CA ASP A 977 28.70 14.99 17.75
C ASP A 977 27.69 14.38 16.76
N MET A 978 28.08 14.22 15.48
CA MET A 978 27.26 13.66 14.41
C MET A 978 28.06 12.72 13.52
N ALA A 979 27.44 11.64 13.04
CA ALA A 979 27.99 10.77 12.01
C ALA A 979 27.05 10.72 10.79
N VAL A 980 27.61 10.80 9.59
CA VAL A 980 26.86 10.71 8.32
C VAL A 980 27.35 9.52 7.52
N LEU A 981 26.44 8.60 7.23
CA LEU A 981 26.67 7.38 6.48
C LEU A 981 26.53 7.66 4.98
N CYS A 982 27.63 7.60 4.25
CA CYS A 982 27.63 7.69 2.79
C CYS A 982 27.25 6.32 2.19
N VAL A 983 25.96 6.04 2.21
CA VAL A 983 25.36 4.75 1.82
C VAL A 983 25.42 4.49 0.31
N ALA A 984 25.31 3.21 -0.04
CA ALA A 984 25.35 2.73 -1.41
C ALA A 984 24.11 3.18 -2.21
N MET A 985 24.32 3.43 -3.51
CA MET A 985 23.23 3.48 -4.49
C MET A 985 22.91 2.05 -4.92
N GLU A 986 21.63 1.73 -4.95
CA GLU A 986 21.09 0.44 -5.34
C GLU A 986 20.15 0.60 -6.53
N ALA A 987 19.97 -0.47 -7.31
CA ALA A 987 18.87 -0.52 -8.24
C ALA A 987 17.55 -0.39 -7.47
N ARG A 988 16.56 0.24 -8.10
CA ARG A 988 15.21 0.36 -7.52
C ARG A 988 14.72 -1.00 -7.04
N SER A 989 14.05 -1.06 -5.89
CA SER A 989 13.51 -2.31 -5.34
C SER A 989 12.63 -3.07 -6.34
N GLU A 990 11.91 -2.33 -7.19
CA GLU A 990 11.03 -2.83 -8.24
C GLU A 990 11.72 -3.05 -9.62
N ALA A 991 13.05 -2.86 -9.73
CA ALA A 991 13.76 -2.90 -11.01
C ALA A 991 13.60 -4.24 -11.76
N ALA A 992 13.50 -5.36 -11.05
CA ALA A 992 13.27 -6.67 -11.67
C ALA A 992 11.89 -6.76 -12.32
N GLU A 993 10.86 -6.18 -11.69
CA GLU A 993 9.51 -6.11 -12.23
C GLU A 993 9.44 -5.18 -13.44
N VAL A 994 10.01 -3.98 -13.34
CA VAL A 994 10.16 -3.07 -14.48
C VAL A 994 10.91 -3.77 -15.62
N GLY A 995 11.99 -4.49 -15.33
CA GLY A 995 12.72 -5.27 -16.32
C GLY A 995 11.85 -6.29 -17.06
N ARG A 996 10.93 -6.97 -16.35
CA ARG A 996 9.95 -7.87 -16.97
C ARG A 996 8.95 -7.14 -17.86
N ILE A 997 8.40 -6.02 -17.40
CA ILE A 997 7.41 -5.21 -18.14
C ILE A 997 7.99 -4.73 -19.48
N PHE A 998 9.22 -4.20 -19.47
CA PHE A 998 9.87 -3.65 -20.67
C PHE A 998 10.71 -4.69 -21.44
N GLY A 999 10.80 -5.93 -20.94
CA GLY A 999 11.57 -7.01 -21.54
C GLY A 999 13.08 -6.74 -21.58
N ILE A 1000 13.64 -6.13 -20.54
CA ILE A 1000 15.08 -5.84 -20.43
C ILE A 1000 15.73 -6.65 -19.29
N SER A 1001 17.03 -6.91 -19.41
CA SER A 1001 17.79 -7.70 -18.43
C SER A 1001 18.48 -6.80 -17.40
N GLN A 1002 18.77 -7.37 -16.23
CA GLN A 1002 19.62 -6.74 -15.21
C GLN A 1002 21.02 -7.34 -15.22
N GLY A 1003 22.00 -6.53 -14.79
CA GLY A 1003 23.36 -6.96 -14.51
C GLY A 1003 23.45 -7.70 -13.18
N ALA A 1004 24.64 -8.24 -12.87
CA ALA A 1004 24.90 -8.88 -11.58
C ALA A 1004 24.88 -7.88 -10.40
N ASP A 1005 24.96 -6.59 -10.70
CA ASP A 1005 24.83 -5.46 -9.77
C ASP A 1005 23.36 -5.02 -9.56
N GLY A 1006 22.39 -5.70 -10.20
CA GLY A 1006 20.96 -5.40 -10.08
C GLY A 1006 20.46 -4.25 -10.96
N PHE A 1007 21.34 -3.43 -11.54
CA PHE A 1007 20.95 -2.34 -12.44
C PHE A 1007 20.59 -2.87 -13.84
N PHE A 1008 19.96 -2.03 -14.67
CA PHE A 1008 19.60 -2.42 -16.04
C PHE A 1008 20.84 -2.57 -16.93
N LEU A 1009 20.88 -3.68 -17.66
CA LEU A 1009 22.00 -4.07 -18.50
C LEU A 1009 21.91 -3.38 -19.88
N GLU A 1010 22.94 -2.61 -20.22
CA GLU A 1010 23.12 -2.09 -21.57
C GLU A 1010 23.51 -3.18 -22.57
N SER A 1011 23.32 -2.91 -23.86
CA SER A 1011 23.64 -3.84 -24.94
C SER A 1011 25.15 -4.05 -25.08
N HIS A 1012 25.95 -2.99 -24.88
CA HIS A 1012 27.40 -3.08 -24.77
C HIS A 1012 27.99 -1.84 -24.08
N PRO A 1013 28.87 -1.99 -23.06
CA PRO A 1013 29.37 -0.87 -22.23
C PRO A 1013 29.97 0.31 -22.98
N LYS A 1014 30.48 0.10 -24.20
CA LYS A 1014 31.14 1.14 -25.02
C LYS A 1014 30.47 1.43 -26.36
N LEU A 1015 29.72 0.48 -26.90
CA LEU A 1015 29.20 0.57 -28.29
C LEU A 1015 27.71 0.85 -28.33
N GLY A 1016 26.99 0.38 -27.30
CA GLY A 1016 25.59 0.68 -27.09
C GLY A 1016 25.33 0.91 -25.60
N PRO A 1017 25.97 1.93 -24.97
CA PRO A 1017 25.82 2.20 -23.54
C PRO A 1017 24.40 2.62 -23.14
N MET A 1018 23.58 3.04 -24.13
CA MET A 1018 22.18 3.45 -23.92
C MET A 1018 21.19 2.47 -24.54
N ASP A 1019 21.68 1.58 -25.41
CA ASP A 1019 20.86 0.58 -26.05
C ASP A 1019 20.63 -0.56 -25.05
N THR A 1020 19.47 -1.19 -25.08
CA THR A 1020 19.25 -2.45 -24.36
C THR A 1020 19.28 -3.63 -25.34
N PRO A 1021 19.27 -4.88 -24.86
CA PRO A 1021 19.05 -6.04 -25.73
C PRO A 1021 17.70 -6.00 -26.47
N THR A 1022 16.74 -5.20 -25.98
CA THR A 1022 15.42 -5.02 -26.60
C THR A 1022 15.43 -3.81 -27.51
N ASP A 1023 15.40 -4.07 -28.82
CA ASP A 1023 15.44 -3.05 -29.86
C ASP A 1023 14.37 -1.94 -29.64
N GLY A 1024 14.79 -0.67 -29.61
CA GLY A 1024 13.88 0.48 -29.42
C GLY A 1024 13.53 0.81 -27.97
N VAL A 1025 14.03 0.04 -27.00
CA VAL A 1025 14.02 0.38 -25.58
C VAL A 1025 15.45 0.81 -25.18
N PHE A 1026 15.56 2.01 -24.62
CA PHE A 1026 16.82 2.61 -24.19
C PHE A 1026 16.84 2.82 -22.68
N VAL A 1027 18.03 2.98 -22.11
CA VAL A 1027 18.24 3.28 -20.68
C VAL A 1027 19.02 4.58 -20.50
N ALA A 1028 18.67 5.34 -19.47
CA ALA A 1028 19.33 6.60 -19.12
C ALA A 1028 19.36 6.83 -17.61
N GLY A 1029 20.46 7.40 -17.12
CA GLY A 1029 20.62 7.78 -15.73
C GLY A 1029 20.95 6.62 -14.79
N ALA A 1030 20.70 6.85 -13.50
CA ALA A 1030 21.16 5.97 -12.43
C ALA A 1030 20.57 4.54 -12.48
N CYS A 1031 19.48 4.33 -13.22
CA CYS A 1031 18.87 3.00 -13.39
C CYS A 1031 19.77 1.99 -14.13
N GLN A 1032 20.76 2.49 -14.89
CA GLN A 1032 21.75 1.65 -15.59
C GLN A 1032 23.01 1.40 -14.75
N SER A 1033 23.38 2.32 -13.85
CA SER A 1033 24.53 2.18 -12.93
C SER A 1033 24.66 3.43 -12.06
N PRO A 1034 25.35 3.38 -10.91
CA PRO A 1034 25.66 4.56 -10.11
C PRO A 1034 26.44 5.61 -10.91
N LYS A 1035 25.97 6.86 -10.90
CA LYS A 1035 26.57 7.99 -11.64
C LYS A 1035 26.10 9.34 -11.10
N ASP A 1036 26.86 10.38 -11.38
CA ASP A 1036 26.53 11.76 -11.00
C ASP A 1036 25.56 12.43 -12.00
N ILE A 1037 25.19 13.68 -11.69
CA ILE A 1037 24.24 14.47 -12.48
C ILE A 1037 24.78 14.76 -13.90
N PRO A 1038 26.02 15.25 -14.09
CA PRO A 1038 26.58 15.47 -15.44
C PRO A 1038 26.58 14.22 -16.33
N ASP A 1039 27.07 13.08 -15.82
CA ASP A 1039 27.06 11.82 -16.55
C ASP A 1039 25.62 11.41 -16.90
N THR A 1040 24.69 11.59 -15.96
CA THR A 1040 23.26 11.29 -16.16
C THR A 1040 22.62 12.13 -17.27
N VAL A 1041 22.86 13.45 -17.26
CA VAL A 1041 22.34 14.38 -18.27
C VAL A 1041 22.91 14.05 -19.64
N ALA A 1042 24.22 13.78 -19.73
CA ALA A 1042 24.85 13.36 -20.99
C ALA A 1042 24.28 12.03 -21.50
N GLN A 1043 24.02 11.07 -20.60
CA GLN A 1043 23.41 9.79 -20.92
C GLN A 1043 22.00 9.96 -21.49
N ALA A 1044 21.18 10.80 -20.85
CA ALA A 1044 19.83 11.11 -21.27
C ALA A 1044 19.77 11.74 -22.67
N SER A 1045 20.61 12.73 -22.95
CA SER A 1045 20.72 13.32 -24.30
C SER A 1045 21.17 12.28 -25.35
N GLY A 1046 22.06 11.36 -24.97
CA GLY A 1046 22.44 10.23 -25.83
C GLY A 1046 21.27 9.29 -26.14
N ALA A 1047 20.46 8.95 -25.14
CA ALA A 1047 19.26 8.13 -25.32
C ALA A 1047 18.19 8.85 -26.16
N ALA A 1048 17.98 10.15 -25.94
CA ALA A 1048 17.11 10.99 -26.76
C ALA A 1048 17.56 11.00 -28.23
N ALA A 1049 18.86 11.18 -28.50
CA ALA A 1049 19.42 11.14 -29.85
C ALA A 1049 19.22 9.78 -30.54
N LYS A 1050 19.34 8.67 -29.80
CA LYS A 1050 19.04 7.32 -30.30
C LYS A 1050 17.57 7.16 -30.66
N SER A 1051 16.67 7.63 -29.80
CA SER A 1051 15.23 7.65 -30.05
C SER A 1051 14.89 8.47 -31.30
N LEU A 1052 15.37 9.72 -31.37
CA LEU A 1052 15.16 10.61 -32.51
C LEU A 1052 15.76 10.04 -33.80
N SER A 1053 16.87 9.31 -33.74
CA SER A 1053 17.44 8.61 -34.89
C SER A 1053 16.49 7.53 -35.43
N LEU A 1054 15.74 6.84 -34.59
CA LEU A 1054 14.75 5.85 -35.04
C LEU A 1054 13.58 6.56 -35.72
N THR A 1055 13.02 7.56 -35.05
CA THR A 1055 11.88 8.32 -35.55
C THR A 1055 12.20 9.06 -36.85
N SER A 1056 13.39 9.66 -36.96
CA SER A 1056 13.79 10.42 -38.15
C SER A 1056 13.97 9.55 -39.39
N ARG A 1057 14.30 8.26 -39.22
CA ARG A 1057 14.34 7.30 -40.33
C ARG A 1057 12.94 6.93 -40.81
N GLY A 1058 11.93 6.97 -39.93
CA GLY A 1058 10.53 6.62 -40.20
C GLY A 1058 10.28 5.14 -40.50
N ARG A 1059 11.34 4.34 -40.71
CA ARG A 1059 11.29 2.90 -40.95
C ARG A 1059 12.46 2.19 -40.28
N VAL A 1060 12.22 0.96 -39.81
CA VAL A 1060 13.23 0.14 -39.14
C VAL A 1060 13.25 -1.31 -39.63
N THR A 1061 14.47 -1.83 -39.60
CA THR A 1061 14.89 -3.20 -39.85
C THR A 1061 14.37 -4.22 -38.85
N ILE A 1062 13.30 -5.01 -39.06
CA ILE A 1062 12.99 -6.12 -38.13
C ILE A 1062 13.64 -7.45 -38.55
N SER A 1063 14.05 -8.24 -37.55
CA SER A 1063 14.62 -9.57 -37.77
C SER A 1063 13.63 -10.46 -38.53
N SER A 1064 14.14 -11.20 -39.51
CA SER A 1064 13.37 -12.17 -40.28
C SER A 1064 13.45 -13.59 -39.69
N MET A 1065 14.17 -13.75 -38.56
CA MET A 1065 14.34 -15.01 -37.83
C MET A 1065 13.13 -15.30 -36.93
N ILE A 1066 11.94 -15.25 -37.50
CA ILE A 1066 10.66 -15.37 -36.78
C ILE A 1066 10.07 -16.76 -36.93
N SER A 1067 9.14 -17.09 -36.04
CA SER A 1067 8.29 -18.26 -36.17
C SER A 1067 7.31 -18.11 -37.34
N HIS A 1068 7.03 -19.23 -38.00
CA HIS A 1068 6.01 -19.38 -39.03
C HIS A 1068 5.30 -20.71 -38.80
N ILE A 1069 3.98 -20.73 -38.96
CA ILE A 1069 3.17 -21.95 -38.85
C ILE A 1069 2.75 -22.37 -40.25
N ASP A 1070 3.20 -23.56 -40.66
CA ASP A 1070 2.86 -24.15 -41.95
C ASP A 1070 1.38 -24.57 -41.97
N PRO A 1071 0.52 -23.91 -42.77
CA PRO A 1071 -0.91 -24.18 -42.76
C PRO A 1071 -1.25 -25.58 -43.27
N ASP A 1072 -0.38 -26.22 -44.06
CA ASP A 1072 -0.63 -27.56 -44.62
C ASP A 1072 -0.35 -28.67 -43.61
N ILE A 1073 0.36 -28.35 -42.51
CA ILE A 1073 0.74 -29.29 -41.44
C ILE A 1073 0.00 -28.95 -40.14
N CYS A 1074 -0.45 -27.71 -39.99
CA CYS A 1074 -1.14 -27.25 -38.80
C CYS A 1074 -2.49 -27.96 -38.63
N ILE A 1075 -2.65 -28.68 -37.53
CA ILE A 1075 -3.91 -29.36 -37.19
C ILE A 1075 -4.86 -28.48 -36.35
N GLY A 1076 -4.52 -27.20 -36.14
CA GLY A 1076 -5.38 -26.26 -35.42
C GLY A 1076 -5.54 -26.53 -33.91
N CYS A 1077 -4.59 -27.22 -33.26
CA CYS A 1077 -4.67 -27.57 -31.84
C CYS A 1077 -4.58 -26.40 -30.84
N GLN A 1078 -4.23 -25.20 -31.30
CA GLN A 1078 -4.14 -23.95 -30.53
C GLN A 1078 -3.12 -23.90 -29.37
N THR A 1079 -2.40 -24.99 -29.08
CA THR A 1079 -1.36 -25.05 -28.02
C THR A 1079 -0.33 -23.93 -28.13
N CYS A 1080 0.04 -23.52 -29.35
CA CYS A 1080 1.03 -22.47 -29.56
C CYS A 1080 0.61 -21.08 -29.09
N ILE A 1081 -0.69 -20.81 -28.91
CA ILE A 1081 -1.20 -19.47 -28.57
C ILE A 1081 -0.77 -19.07 -27.15
N GLY A 1082 -1.06 -19.92 -26.15
CA GLY A 1082 -0.68 -19.67 -24.76
C GLY A 1082 0.82 -19.74 -24.48
N LEU A 1083 1.62 -20.28 -25.41
CA LEU A 1083 3.07 -20.38 -25.29
C LEU A 1083 3.82 -19.13 -25.77
N CYS A 1084 3.13 -18.21 -26.46
CA CYS A 1084 3.76 -17.02 -27.02
C CYS A 1084 3.73 -15.87 -26.00
N PRO A 1085 4.88 -15.47 -25.43
CA PRO A 1085 4.91 -14.39 -24.44
C PRO A 1085 4.60 -13.01 -25.03
N TYR A 1086 4.55 -12.90 -26.36
CA TYR A 1086 4.34 -11.66 -27.10
C TYR A 1086 2.94 -11.55 -27.73
N GLY A 1087 2.04 -12.51 -27.46
CA GLY A 1087 0.71 -12.55 -28.10
C GLY A 1087 0.75 -12.65 -29.63
N ALA A 1088 1.87 -13.08 -30.21
CA ALA A 1088 2.09 -13.05 -31.65
C ALA A 1088 1.37 -14.15 -32.44
N ILE A 1089 0.54 -15.00 -31.83
CA ILE A 1089 -0.09 -16.16 -32.50
C ILE A 1089 -1.58 -16.13 -32.26
N GLU A 1090 -2.36 -16.17 -33.34
CA GLU A 1090 -3.82 -16.17 -33.31
C GLU A 1090 -4.38 -17.42 -34.01
N TYR A 1091 -5.63 -17.79 -33.69
CA TYR A 1091 -6.34 -18.87 -34.38
C TYR A 1091 -7.19 -18.32 -35.53
N ASN A 1092 -6.91 -18.75 -36.76
CA ASN A 1092 -7.74 -18.42 -37.90
C ASN A 1092 -8.85 -19.48 -38.04
N ALA A 1093 -10.01 -19.20 -37.45
CA ALA A 1093 -11.16 -20.12 -37.44
C ALA A 1093 -11.64 -20.48 -38.86
N ARG A 1094 -11.51 -19.59 -39.84
CA ARG A 1094 -11.92 -19.87 -41.23
C ARG A 1094 -11.02 -20.90 -41.91
N ARG A 1095 -9.72 -20.89 -41.59
CA ARG A 1095 -8.73 -21.80 -42.17
C ARG A 1095 -8.48 -23.04 -41.31
N GLY A 1096 -8.96 -23.06 -40.06
CA GLY A 1096 -8.73 -24.15 -39.11
C GLY A 1096 -7.28 -24.22 -38.60
N VAL A 1097 -6.48 -23.16 -38.75
CA VAL A 1097 -5.05 -23.15 -38.45
C VAL A 1097 -4.65 -21.94 -37.60
N SER A 1098 -3.60 -22.10 -36.80
CA SER A 1098 -2.96 -20.96 -36.12
C SER A 1098 -2.05 -20.19 -37.08
N VAL A 1099 -2.01 -18.86 -36.93
CA VAL A 1099 -1.23 -17.94 -37.76
C VAL A 1099 -0.37 -17.06 -36.87
N VAL A 1100 0.86 -16.78 -37.31
CA VAL A 1100 1.78 -15.91 -36.58
C VAL A 1100 1.65 -14.48 -37.12
N ASN A 1101 1.38 -13.53 -36.23
CA ASN A 1101 1.64 -12.12 -36.47
C ASN A 1101 3.16 -11.92 -36.52
N GLU A 1102 3.67 -11.91 -37.74
CA GLU A 1102 5.10 -11.85 -38.03
C GLU A 1102 5.77 -10.55 -37.52
N ALA A 1103 5.00 -9.49 -37.20
CA ALA A 1103 5.56 -8.24 -36.68
C ALA A 1103 5.80 -8.30 -35.16
N LEU A 1104 4.92 -9.00 -34.42
CA LEU A 1104 5.05 -9.22 -32.98
C LEU A 1104 6.05 -10.33 -32.64
N CYS A 1105 6.22 -11.31 -33.52
CA CYS A 1105 7.06 -12.48 -33.24
C CYS A 1105 8.55 -12.12 -33.11
N LYS A 1106 9.14 -12.38 -31.94
CA LYS A 1106 10.58 -12.21 -31.69
C LYS A 1106 11.44 -13.43 -32.03
N GLY A 1107 10.83 -14.53 -32.49
CA GLY A 1107 11.57 -15.72 -32.91
C GLY A 1107 12.13 -16.56 -31.76
N CYS A 1108 11.56 -16.46 -30.55
CA CYS A 1108 12.05 -17.20 -29.38
C CYS A 1108 11.97 -18.74 -29.51
N GLY A 1109 11.17 -19.24 -30.45
CA GLY A 1109 11.06 -20.67 -30.75
C GLY A 1109 10.22 -21.50 -29.79
N SER A 1110 9.64 -20.91 -28.73
CA SER A 1110 8.74 -21.61 -27.79
C SER A 1110 7.64 -22.38 -28.53
N CYS A 1111 6.90 -21.71 -29.42
CA CYS A 1111 5.85 -22.37 -30.19
C CYS A 1111 6.37 -23.50 -31.11
N SER A 1112 7.61 -23.41 -31.60
CA SER A 1112 8.23 -24.45 -32.45
C SER A 1112 8.65 -25.68 -31.65
N GLY A 1113 9.11 -25.49 -30.42
CA GLY A 1113 9.55 -26.59 -29.55
C GLY A 1113 8.41 -27.49 -29.06
N PHE A 1114 7.22 -26.91 -28.85
CA PHE A 1114 6.04 -27.61 -28.31
C PHE A 1114 4.99 -27.98 -29.36
N CYS A 1115 5.18 -27.64 -30.63
CA CYS A 1115 4.18 -27.94 -31.66
C CYS A 1115 4.12 -29.44 -31.96
N PRO A 1116 3.02 -30.14 -31.64
CA PRO A 1116 2.94 -31.59 -31.77
C PRO A 1116 2.95 -32.06 -33.24
N SER A 1117 2.43 -31.26 -34.16
CA SER A 1117 2.45 -31.59 -35.59
C SER A 1117 3.74 -31.16 -36.31
N GLY A 1118 4.62 -30.40 -35.64
CA GLY A 1118 5.81 -29.82 -36.27
C GLY A 1118 5.52 -28.73 -37.31
N ALA A 1119 4.29 -28.18 -37.31
CA ALA A 1119 3.87 -27.09 -38.20
C ALA A 1119 4.53 -25.75 -37.84
N ALA A 1120 4.69 -25.45 -36.55
CA ALA A 1120 5.40 -24.26 -36.10
C ALA A 1120 6.91 -24.46 -36.24
N ARG A 1121 7.57 -23.54 -36.94
CA ARG A 1121 9.01 -23.57 -37.23
C ARG A 1121 9.60 -22.17 -37.11
N VAL A 1122 10.84 -22.06 -36.66
CA VAL A 1122 11.56 -20.77 -36.65
C VAL A 1122 12.40 -20.65 -37.91
N ARG A 1123 12.24 -19.55 -38.65
CA ARG A 1123 13.13 -19.21 -39.78
C ARG A 1123 14.55 -19.04 -39.24
N HIS A 1124 15.54 -19.58 -39.95
CA HIS A 1124 16.95 -19.58 -39.54
C HIS A 1124 17.35 -20.55 -38.40
N PHE A 1125 16.38 -21.24 -37.79
CA PHE A 1125 16.59 -22.26 -36.75
C PHE A 1125 15.72 -23.50 -37.03
N GLN A 1126 15.71 -23.96 -38.28
CA GLN A 1126 14.96 -25.15 -38.68
C GLN A 1126 15.63 -26.43 -38.18
N LYS A 1127 14.85 -27.49 -37.96
CA LYS A 1127 15.36 -28.80 -37.52
C LYS A 1127 16.56 -29.30 -38.32
N LYS A 1128 16.54 -29.18 -39.65
CA LYS A 1128 17.66 -29.60 -40.51
C LYS A 1128 18.93 -28.76 -40.30
N GLN A 1129 18.78 -27.46 -40.02
CA GLN A 1129 19.90 -26.56 -39.74
C GLN A 1129 20.55 -26.90 -38.40
N LEU A 1130 19.72 -27.12 -37.37
CA LEU A 1130 20.18 -27.48 -36.03
C LEU A 1130 20.84 -28.87 -36.01
N LEU A 1131 20.23 -29.88 -36.65
CA LEU A 1131 20.83 -31.21 -36.75
C LEU A 1131 22.16 -31.18 -37.50
N ALA A 1132 22.28 -30.40 -38.57
CA ALA A 1132 23.56 -30.23 -39.24
C ALA A 1132 24.61 -29.54 -38.37
N GLU A 1133 24.22 -28.57 -37.54
CA GLU A 1133 25.11 -27.96 -36.53
C GLU A 1133 25.63 -29.02 -35.55
N PHE A 1134 24.75 -29.91 -35.07
CA PHE A 1134 25.12 -31.03 -34.20
C PHE A 1134 26.01 -32.06 -34.90
N ASP A 1135 25.68 -32.48 -36.13
CA ASP A 1135 26.49 -33.43 -36.90
C ASP A 1135 27.90 -32.86 -37.10
N GLY A 1136 28.01 -31.57 -37.47
CA GLY A 1136 29.30 -30.90 -37.61
C GLY A 1136 30.11 -30.81 -36.32
N LEU A 1137 29.43 -30.71 -35.17
CA LEU A 1137 30.08 -30.75 -33.85
C LEU A 1137 30.58 -32.16 -33.53
N MET A 1138 29.75 -33.20 -33.75
CA MET A 1138 30.10 -34.60 -33.45
C MET A 1138 31.21 -35.13 -34.37
N ASP A 1139 31.14 -34.83 -35.66
CA ASP A 1139 32.14 -35.23 -36.64
C ASP A 1139 33.49 -34.58 -36.32
N ALA A 1140 33.49 -33.28 -35.98
CA ALA A 1140 34.71 -32.58 -35.60
C ALA A 1140 35.32 -33.13 -34.30
N ILE A 1141 34.51 -33.42 -33.27
CA ILE A 1141 35.00 -34.04 -32.03
C ILE A 1141 35.68 -35.39 -32.31
N ALA A 1142 35.08 -36.21 -33.18
CA ALA A 1142 35.65 -37.49 -33.58
C ALA A 1142 36.97 -37.33 -34.37
N GLU A 1143 37.09 -36.29 -35.18
CA GLU A 1143 38.28 -36.00 -36.01
C GLU A 1143 39.43 -35.38 -35.20
N VAL A 1144 39.13 -34.43 -34.30
CA VAL A 1144 40.15 -33.66 -33.55
C VAL A 1144 40.54 -34.29 -32.22
N GLY A 1145 39.82 -35.32 -31.76
CA GLY A 1145 40.12 -36.14 -30.58
C GLY A 1145 39.93 -35.39 -29.26
N VAL A 1146 38.69 -35.38 -28.76
CA VAL A 1146 38.37 -34.98 -27.36
C VAL A 1146 38.21 -36.21 -26.48
#